data_AF-A0A7U3NZU1-F1
#
_entry.id   AF-A0A7U3NZU1-F1
#
_cell.length_a   1.000
_cell.length_b   1.000
_cell.length_c   1.000
_cell.angle_alpha   90.00
_cell.angle_beta   90.00
_cell.angle_gamma   90.00
#
_symmetry.space_group_name_H-M   'P 1'
#
loop_
_entity.id
_entity.type
_entity.pdbx_description
1 polymer ?
#
loop_
_entity_poly.entity_id
_entity_poly.type
_entity_poly.pdbx_seq_one_letter_code
_entity_poly.pdbx_strand_id
1 'polypeptide(L)'
;MAGPVEFTLDGKSVTATEGETIWQVAKREGTAIPNLCHVDLPGYRADGNCRACMVDIEGERVLAASCIRKPTTGMIVKTDTERAEKSRAMVFELLASNMRPAADGPDNQSKFWQWAGSMGIAGSQRFSSKFHDADVAEFDISNPAIAVNMDACIACGACVRACREVQVNDVIGMADRGGHTVPVFDMHDPMGLSTCVTCGECVQACPTGALYEKTLMGKSGKTRTVQEFDKVVDTLCPFCGVGCQTSVAVKDNRIVQVDGRNGPANENRLCVKGRFGFDYAMSPDRLTRPLIRRDDAPKFGEADLRYVDPLTVFREATWEEAMERAASGFKTILKDHGGPALAGFGSAKGSNEEAYLFQKFVRQGFGTNNVDHCTRLCHASSVAALMEGVGSGAVSAPFMDAMKAECAIIIGARPTTNHPVAATYFKQAVKRGLKLIIMDPRGQDLMRHATHSLRFKAGSDVAMLNSLIHVIIEEKLYDEQYIQANVSGFEALKLKVRDFSPEAMAEVCGIDASVLRDVARIYARAERSMIFWGMGISQHTHGTDNSRCLIALALITGHIGRPGTGLHPLRGQNNVQGASDAGLIPMYYPDYKSVENIDIRSQYENFWGQTLDPKRGLTVVEIIDAIHADEIKGMYIMGENPAMSDPDQTHARAALAKLDHLVVQDIFLTETAWHADVVLPASAHAEKFGTYTNTNRQVQIGRPALELPGDARQDLDLIIDLANRMDLGWRYNDVSDVYAEMTRVMPSLKHISWERIEREGSVVYPADGPDVPGNEVIFSSRFPTSDGRGRIVPTDLLPPDEVPDEDYPLVLTTGRMLEHWHTGAMTRRAGVLDAIEPQGIAAMNPYEIKRRDLSVGDVIQVETRRGTIEAILRADREVADGMIFIPFCFNESPANKLTNPMLDPYGKIPEFKYCAARVAQKAHAEAAE
;
A
#
# COMPACT_ATOMS: atom_id res chain seq x y z
N MET A 1 -13.40 31.00 -19.06
CA MET A 1 -12.41 30.17 -19.77
C MET A 1 -11.94 30.98 -20.97
N ALA A 2 -10.63 31.16 -21.12
CA ALA A 2 -10.11 31.75 -22.34
C ALA A 2 -10.27 30.73 -23.47
N GLY A 3 -10.63 31.20 -24.67
CA GLY A 3 -10.76 30.31 -25.83
C GLY A 3 -9.42 29.67 -26.24
N PRO A 4 -9.47 28.63 -27.10
CA PRO A 4 -8.26 28.07 -27.71
C PRO A 4 -7.40 29.16 -28.37
N VAL A 5 -6.07 29.02 -28.25
CA VAL A 5 -5.11 29.99 -28.79
C VAL A 5 -4.48 29.42 -30.05
N GLU A 6 -4.80 29.99 -31.20
CA GLU A 6 -4.18 29.63 -32.49
C GLU A 6 -2.86 30.35 -32.71
N PHE A 7 -1.81 29.61 -33.07
CA PHE A 7 -0.50 30.14 -33.39
C PHE A 7 0.21 29.27 -34.44
N THR A 8 1.30 29.75 -35.02
CA THR A 8 2.09 28.99 -36.00
C THR A 8 3.31 28.36 -35.34
N LEU A 9 3.49 27.05 -35.52
CA LEU A 9 4.67 26.28 -35.11
C LEU A 9 5.28 25.63 -36.34
N ASP A 10 6.54 25.97 -36.66
CA ASP A 10 7.29 25.41 -37.79
C ASP A 10 6.52 25.46 -39.12
N GLY A 11 5.85 26.60 -39.35
CA GLY A 11 5.03 26.85 -40.55
C GLY A 11 3.64 26.22 -40.54
N LYS A 12 3.26 25.47 -39.50
CA LYS A 12 1.93 24.85 -39.35
C LYS A 12 1.06 25.65 -38.37
N SER A 13 -0.20 25.86 -38.72
CA SER A 13 -1.18 26.42 -37.77
C SER A 13 -1.58 25.35 -36.76
N VAL A 14 -1.44 25.66 -35.48
CA VAL A 14 -1.70 24.75 -34.35
C VAL A 14 -2.48 25.47 -33.26
N THR A 15 -3.17 24.71 -32.41
CA THR A 15 -4.02 25.26 -31.35
C THR A 15 -3.51 24.86 -29.97
N ALA A 16 -3.31 25.82 -29.07
CA ALA A 16 -3.01 25.57 -27.68
C ALA A 16 -4.28 25.66 -26.81
N THR A 17 -4.40 24.74 -25.85
CA THR A 17 -5.39 24.84 -24.78
C THR A 17 -4.92 25.79 -23.68
N GLU A 18 -5.83 26.21 -22.81
CA GLU A 18 -5.52 27.20 -21.76
C GLU A 18 -4.39 26.69 -20.85
N GLY A 19 -3.28 27.42 -20.82
CA GLY A 19 -2.14 27.11 -19.96
C GLY A 19 -1.08 26.22 -20.57
N GLU A 20 -1.31 25.62 -21.75
CA GLU A 20 -0.28 24.86 -22.47
C GLU A 20 0.91 25.73 -22.84
N THR A 21 2.09 25.12 -22.77
CA THR A 21 3.35 25.74 -23.17
C THR A 21 3.70 25.37 -24.61
N ILE A 22 4.57 26.16 -25.24
CA ILE A 22 5.07 25.85 -26.59
C ILE A 22 5.67 24.44 -26.64
N TRP A 23 6.39 24.02 -25.59
CA TRP A 23 7.01 22.69 -25.53
C TRP A 23 5.97 21.57 -25.56
N GLN A 24 4.88 21.70 -24.79
CA GLN A 24 3.81 20.70 -24.75
C GLN A 24 3.07 20.60 -26.09
N VAL A 25 2.78 21.75 -26.71
CA VAL A 25 2.18 21.77 -28.04
C VAL A 25 3.13 21.14 -29.05
N ALA A 26 4.41 21.53 -29.08
CA ALA A 26 5.39 20.96 -29.99
C ALA A 26 5.49 19.44 -29.88
N LYS A 27 5.55 18.90 -28.66
CA LYS A 27 5.53 17.46 -28.42
C LYS A 27 4.28 16.79 -29.00
N ARG A 28 3.09 17.37 -28.75
CA ARG A 28 1.81 16.84 -29.25
C ARG A 28 1.74 16.83 -30.78
N GLU A 29 2.32 17.85 -31.42
CA GLU A 29 2.37 17.97 -32.89
C GLU A 29 3.54 17.16 -33.52
N GLY A 30 4.32 16.45 -32.71
CA GLY A 30 5.42 15.58 -33.17
C GLY A 30 6.78 16.27 -33.33
N THR A 31 6.92 17.54 -32.94
CA THR A 31 8.19 18.27 -32.93
C THR A 31 8.94 18.04 -31.61
N ALA A 32 10.10 17.38 -31.68
CA ALA A 32 10.92 17.14 -30.51
C ALA A 32 11.80 18.36 -30.17
N ILE A 33 11.66 18.89 -28.96
CA ILE A 33 12.49 19.99 -28.45
C ILE A 33 13.32 19.49 -27.25
N PRO A 34 14.66 19.66 -27.25
CA PRO A 34 15.51 19.19 -26.16
C PRO A 34 15.10 19.75 -24.80
N ASN A 35 15.09 18.91 -23.76
CA ASN A 35 14.74 19.31 -22.40
C ASN A 35 15.50 18.51 -21.33
N LEU A 36 15.97 19.21 -20.31
CA LEU A 36 16.68 18.62 -19.17
C LEU A 36 16.00 18.95 -17.83
N CYS A 37 15.83 20.24 -17.51
CA CYS A 37 15.18 20.64 -16.26
C CYS A 37 13.65 20.50 -16.29
N HIS A 38 13.05 20.43 -17.47
CA HIS A 38 11.62 20.15 -17.61
C HIS A 38 11.43 18.64 -17.63
N VAL A 39 10.86 18.10 -16.56
CA VAL A 39 10.44 16.70 -16.44
C VAL A 39 9.02 16.61 -16.96
N ASP A 40 8.82 15.79 -17.97
CA ASP A 40 7.55 15.64 -18.69
C ASP A 40 6.67 14.57 -18.03
N LEU A 41 6.34 14.84 -16.76
CA LEU A 41 5.53 13.97 -15.90
C LEU A 41 4.60 14.84 -15.04
N PRO A 42 3.44 14.31 -14.61
CA PRO A 42 2.54 14.98 -13.67
C PRO A 42 3.23 15.54 -12.42
N GLY A 43 2.80 16.73 -12.01
CA GLY A 43 3.29 17.39 -10.79
C GLY A 43 4.62 18.13 -10.91
N TYR A 44 5.33 18.04 -12.04
CA TYR A 44 6.60 18.73 -12.27
C TYR A 44 6.42 20.09 -12.93
N ARG A 45 6.61 21.17 -12.17
CA ARG A 45 6.66 22.52 -12.74
C ARG A 45 7.93 22.72 -13.58
N ALA A 46 7.80 23.41 -14.72
CA ALA A 46 8.93 23.85 -15.53
C ALA A 46 9.49 25.19 -15.02
N ASP A 47 10.82 25.27 -14.87
CA ASP A 47 11.51 26.50 -14.44
C ASP A 47 12.27 27.21 -15.58
N GLY A 48 12.43 26.56 -16.74
CA GLY A 48 13.27 27.10 -17.82
C GLY A 48 14.75 27.26 -17.46
N ASN A 49 15.22 26.61 -16.38
CA ASN A 49 16.57 26.78 -15.83
C ASN A 49 17.68 26.32 -16.78
N CYS A 50 17.55 25.13 -17.38
CA CYS A 50 18.64 24.53 -18.18
C CYS A 50 18.88 25.22 -19.53
N ARG A 51 17.93 26.01 -20.05
CA ARG A 51 18.00 26.61 -21.38
C ARG A 51 18.24 25.62 -22.54
N ALA A 52 17.90 24.34 -22.38
CA ALA A 52 18.00 23.34 -23.45
C ALA A 52 16.87 23.45 -24.48
N CYS A 53 15.71 24.01 -24.09
CA CYS A 53 14.49 24.04 -24.90
C CYS A 53 14.28 25.40 -25.61
N MET A 54 15.36 26.02 -26.09
CA MET A 54 15.27 27.36 -26.69
C MET A 54 14.66 27.28 -28.09
N VAL A 55 13.69 28.16 -28.37
CA VAL A 55 13.02 28.32 -29.67
C VAL A 55 13.07 29.78 -30.11
N ASP A 56 12.95 30.00 -31.42
CA ASP A 56 12.87 31.33 -32.01
C ASP A 56 11.40 31.76 -32.12
N ILE A 57 11.12 33.03 -31.82
CA ILE A 57 9.77 33.61 -31.93
C ILE A 57 9.89 34.86 -32.80
N GLU A 58 9.13 34.90 -33.88
CA GLU A 58 9.19 36.00 -34.83
C GLU A 58 8.82 37.34 -34.16
N GLY A 59 9.65 38.36 -34.38
CA GLY A 59 9.53 39.67 -33.72
C GLY A 59 10.21 39.77 -32.36
N GLU A 60 10.68 38.66 -31.77
CA GLU A 60 11.42 38.70 -30.50
C GLU A 60 12.94 38.76 -30.71
N ARG A 61 13.61 39.62 -29.93
CA ARG A 61 15.08 39.78 -30.02
C ARG A 61 15.83 38.56 -29.47
N VAL A 62 15.26 37.84 -28.50
CA VAL A 62 15.93 36.76 -27.77
C VAL A 62 15.19 35.44 -27.98
N LEU A 63 15.92 34.33 -27.90
CA LEU A 63 15.28 33.02 -27.91
C LEU A 63 14.44 32.84 -26.63
N ALA A 64 13.36 32.10 -26.73
CA ALA A 64 12.46 31.81 -25.61
C ALA A 64 12.61 30.36 -25.13
N ALA A 65 12.54 30.14 -23.82
CA ALA A 65 12.47 28.78 -23.27
C ALA A 65 11.05 28.23 -23.44
N SER A 66 10.86 27.28 -24.37
CA SER A 66 9.54 26.79 -24.75
C SER A 66 8.77 26.11 -23.62
N CYS A 67 9.45 25.57 -22.61
CA CYS A 67 8.82 24.87 -21.48
C CYS A 67 8.07 25.77 -20.49
N ILE A 68 8.28 27.08 -20.51
CA ILE A 68 7.55 28.05 -19.67
C ILE A 68 6.82 29.10 -20.50
N ARG A 69 7.08 29.14 -21.80
CA ARG A 69 6.49 30.11 -22.71
C ARG A 69 5.13 29.60 -23.18
N LYS A 70 4.08 30.37 -22.92
CA LYS A 70 2.72 30.10 -23.42
C LYS A 70 2.53 30.73 -24.80
N PRO A 71 1.84 30.06 -25.74
CA PRO A 71 1.47 30.64 -27.02
C PRO A 71 0.52 31.84 -26.87
N THR A 72 0.55 32.75 -27.84
CA THR A 72 -0.43 33.85 -27.98
C THR A 72 -0.96 33.85 -29.40
N THR A 73 -2.16 34.41 -29.61
CA THR A 73 -2.78 34.45 -30.94
C THR A 73 -1.86 35.09 -31.96
N GLY A 74 -1.62 34.41 -33.09
CA GLY A 74 -0.75 34.89 -34.17
C GLY A 74 0.75 34.82 -33.88
N MET A 75 1.17 34.21 -32.76
CA MET A 75 2.59 33.95 -32.49
C MET A 75 3.16 33.01 -33.57
N ILE A 76 4.37 33.29 -34.07
CA ILE A 76 5.08 32.43 -35.02
C ILE A 76 6.33 31.90 -34.33
N VAL A 77 6.37 30.59 -34.10
CA VAL A 77 7.46 29.89 -33.43
C VAL A 77 8.21 29.04 -34.46
N LYS A 78 9.54 29.12 -34.45
CA LYS A 78 10.44 28.30 -35.28
C LYS A 78 11.43 27.55 -34.39
N THR A 79 11.44 26.23 -34.48
CA THR A 79 12.23 25.35 -33.59
C THR A 79 13.57 24.92 -34.19
N ASP A 80 13.77 25.08 -35.50
CA ASP A 80 14.90 24.58 -36.30
C ASP A 80 15.75 25.71 -36.91
N THR A 81 15.72 26.91 -36.34
CA THR A 81 16.57 28.00 -36.84
C THR A 81 18.03 27.76 -36.47
N GLU A 82 18.96 28.16 -37.34
CA GLU A 82 20.41 28.08 -37.08
C GLU A 82 20.78 28.71 -35.73
N ARG A 83 20.11 29.80 -35.37
CA ARG A 83 20.26 30.49 -34.09
C ARG A 83 19.84 29.61 -32.91
N ALA A 84 18.69 28.97 -32.98
CA ALA A 84 18.18 28.08 -31.94
C ALA A 84 19.05 26.81 -31.81
N GLU A 85 19.47 26.22 -32.93
CA GLU A 85 20.39 25.07 -32.96
C GLU A 85 21.73 25.38 -32.31
N LYS A 86 22.42 26.45 -32.74
CA LYS A 86 23.70 26.87 -32.15
C LYS A 86 23.59 27.19 -30.66
N SER A 87 22.49 27.84 -30.23
CA SER A 87 22.26 28.11 -28.81
C SER A 87 22.10 26.83 -28.00
N ARG A 88 21.36 25.83 -28.52
CA ARG A 88 21.17 24.55 -27.83
C ARG A 88 22.48 23.78 -27.75
N ALA A 89 23.22 23.67 -28.86
CA ALA A 89 24.53 23.00 -28.89
C ALA A 89 25.52 23.64 -27.89
N MET A 90 25.58 24.98 -27.83
CA MET A 90 26.39 25.71 -26.86
C MET A 90 26.03 25.38 -25.41
N VAL A 91 24.74 25.30 -25.08
CA VAL A 91 24.26 24.94 -23.74
C VAL A 91 24.68 23.51 -23.38
N PHE A 92 24.49 22.55 -24.27
CA PHE A 92 24.90 21.15 -24.03
C PHE A 92 26.42 21.02 -23.90
N GLU A 93 27.21 21.73 -24.70
CA GLU A 93 28.67 21.74 -24.60
C GLU A 93 29.15 22.32 -23.26
N LEU A 94 28.55 23.42 -22.80
CA LEU A 94 28.85 24.01 -21.48
C LEU A 94 28.53 23.06 -20.33
N LEU A 95 27.38 22.38 -20.39
CA LEU A 95 27.01 21.39 -19.38
C LEU A 95 27.95 20.18 -19.42
N ALA A 96 28.27 19.67 -20.61
CA ALA A 96 29.17 18.54 -20.80
C ALA A 96 30.59 18.85 -20.33
N SER A 97 31.04 20.11 -20.42
CA SER A 97 32.35 20.53 -19.88
C SER A 97 32.49 20.35 -18.37
N ASN A 98 31.37 20.33 -17.64
CA ASN A 98 31.33 20.11 -16.19
C ASN A 98 31.01 18.66 -15.80
N MET A 99 30.98 17.74 -16.78
CA MET A 99 30.71 16.32 -16.55
C MET A 99 31.90 15.48 -17.00
N ARG A 100 32.04 14.28 -16.42
CA ARG A 100 32.94 13.26 -16.98
C ARG A 100 32.46 12.83 -18.37
N PRO A 101 33.34 12.29 -19.23
CA PRO A 101 32.93 11.63 -20.46
C PRO A 101 31.84 10.58 -20.19
N ALA A 102 30.91 10.41 -21.14
CA ALA A 102 29.75 9.52 -20.96
C ALA A 102 30.13 8.10 -20.50
N ALA A 103 31.22 7.54 -21.04
CA ALA A 103 31.71 6.20 -20.70
C ALA A 103 32.17 6.04 -19.24
N ASP A 104 32.61 7.14 -18.61
CA ASP A 104 33.09 7.18 -17.23
C ASP A 104 32.03 7.74 -16.26
N GLY A 105 30.84 8.07 -16.78
CA GLY A 105 29.74 8.64 -16.01
C GLY A 105 28.78 7.60 -15.42
N PRO A 106 27.89 8.03 -14.52
CA PRO A 106 26.95 7.15 -13.84
C PRO A 106 25.89 6.54 -14.76
N ASP A 107 25.45 7.28 -15.78
CA ASP A 107 24.51 6.80 -16.78
C ASP A 107 24.88 7.34 -18.18
N ASN A 108 25.59 6.50 -18.93
CA ASN A 108 26.00 6.77 -20.32
C ASN A 108 24.82 6.81 -21.30
N GLN A 109 23.62 6.39 -20.89
CA GLN A 109 22.39 6.42 -21.69
C GLN A 109 21.40 7.47 -21.19
N SER A 110 21.82 8.35 -20.29
CA SER A 110 20.95 9.37 -19.71
C SER A 110 20.38 10.29 -20.78
N LYS A 111 19.21 10.88 -20.49
CA LYS A 111 18.53 11.85 -21.37
C LYS A 111 19.47 12.97 -21.82
N PHE A 112 20.39 13.39 -20.96
CA PHE A 112 21.43 14.35 -21.31
C PHE A 112 22.32 13.86 -22.45
N TRP A 113 22.91 12.67 -22.33
CA TRP A 113 23.83 12.12 -23.35
C TRP A 113 23.12 11.75 -24.65
N GLN A 114 21.83 11.36 -24.59
CA GLN A 114 21.01 11.17 -25.79
C GLN A 114 20.89 12.46 -26.61
N TRP A 115 20.55 13.58 -25.96
CA TRP A 115 20.47 14.88 -26.64
C TRP A 115 21.83 15.45 -27.05
N ALA A 116 22.86 15.29 -26.21
CA ALA A 116 24.21 15.73 -26.56
C ALA A 116 24.73 14.98 -27.78
N GLY A 117 24.55 13.65 -27.81
CA GLY A 117 24.91 12.78 -28.92
C GLY A 117 24.20 13.15 -30.23
N SER A 118 22.89 13.47 -30.18
CA SER A 118 22.16 13.91 -31.38
C SER A 118 22.68 15.25 -31.95
N MET A 119 23.45 16.01 -31.17
CA MET A 119 24.10 17.26 -31.58
C MET A 119 25.60 17.08 -31.91
N GLY A 120 26.13 15.85 -31.84
CA GLY A 120 27.55 15.56 -32.03
C GLY A 120 28.45 15.99 -30.87
N ILE A 121 27.91 16.12 -29.65
CA ILE A 121 28.62 16.59 -28.46
C ILE A 121 28.95 15.39 -27.56
N ALA A 122 30.24 15.17 -27.30
CA ALA A 122 30.75 14.12 -26.40
C ALA A 122 31.55 14.66 -25.20
N GLY A 123 31.62 15.98 -25.06
CA GLY A 123 32.45 16.71 -24.09
C GLY A 123 32.76 18.11 -24.60
N SER A 124 33.67 18.83 -23.93
CA SER A 124 34.22 20.09 -24.44
C SER A 124 35.73 20.17 -24.22
N GLN A 125 36.45 20.60 -25.24
CA GLN A 125 37.85 21.03 -25.13
C GLN A 125 37.98 22.56 -25.02
N ARG A 126 36.87 23.29 -25.27
CA ARG A 126 36.85 24.76 -25.27
C ARG A 126 36.65 25.34 -23.88
N PHE A 127 35.89 24.64 -23.04
CA PHE A 127 35.55 25.09 -21.69
C PHE A 127 36.16 24.16 -20.63
N SER A 128 36.66 24.73 -19.54
CA SER A 128 37.19 23.98 -18.41
C SER A 128 36.08 23.53 -17.46
N SER A 129 36.23 22.33 -16.89
CA SER A 129 35.36 21.83 -15.83
C SER A 129 35.55 22.58 -14.53
N LYS A 130 34.48 22.77 -13.75
CA LYS A 130 34.59 23.21 -12.35
C LYS A 130 35.27 22.19 -11.43
N PHE A 131 35.44 20.95 -11.88
CA PHE A 131 36.09 19.86 -11.16
C PHE A 131 37.56 19.65 -11.59
N HIS A 132 38.13 20.56 -12.40
CA HIS A 132 39.46 20.39 -12.97
C HIS A 132 40.60 20.40 -11.93
N ASP A 133 40.41 21.11 -10.81
CA ASP A 133 41.45 21.33 -9.78
C ASP A 133 41.07 20.78 -8.38
N ALA A 134 39.98 20.02 -8.24
CA ALA A 134 39.47 19.55 -6.95
C ALA A 134 39.39 18.01 -6.86
N ASP A 135 39.99 17.46 -5.80
CA ASP A 135 40.12 16.02 -5.54
C ASP A 135 38.85 15.34 -4.99
N VAL A 136 37.67 15.98 -5.03
CA VAL A 136 36.44 15.33 -4.52
C VAL A 136 35.24 15.68 -5.40
N ALA A 137 35.05 14.90 -6.47
CA ALA A 137 33.69 14.63 -6.92
C ALA A 137 32.96 13.96 -5.74
N GLU A 138 31.92 14.61 -5.20
CA GLU A 138 31.12 14.03 -4.12
C GLU A 138 30.39 12.80 -4.65
N PHE A 139 30.93 11.64 -4.26
CA PHE A 139 30.34 10.33 -4.45
C PHE A 139 29.77 9.88 -3.13
N ASP A 140 28.45 9.70 -3.09
CA ASP A 140 27.78 9.18 -1.93
C ASP A 140 27.02 7.90 -2.28
N ILE A 141 27.45 6.82 -1.63
CA ILE A 141 26.86 5.48 -1.73
C ILE A 141 26.36 5.01 -0.36
N SER A 142 26.08 5.92 0.58
CA SER A 142 25.54 5.59 1.90
C SER A 142 24.13 5.00 1.83
N ASN A 143 23.29 5.46 0.90
CA ASN A 143 21.93 4.93 0.73
C ASN A 143 21.98 3.54 0.03
N PRO A 144 21.30 2.50 0.53
CA PRO A 144 21.34 1.16 -0.08
C PRO A 144 20.80 1.09 -1.51
N ALA A 145 19.88 1.97 -1.89
CA ALA A 145 19.19 1.93 -3.18
C ALA A 145 19.73 2.93 -4.21
N ILE A 146 20.17 4.10 -3.75
CA ILE A 146 20.48 5.26 -4.60
C ILE A 146 21.96 5.63 -4.48
N ALA A 147 22.60 5.85 -5.62
CA ALA A 147 23.94 6.42 -5.69
C ALA A 147 23.85 7.91 -6.08
N VAL A 148 24.65 8.73 -5.42
CA VAL A 148 24.80 10.16 -5.71
C VAL A 148 26.17 10.40 -6.33
N ASN A 149 26.17 10.92 -7.56
CA ASN A 149 27.35 11.18 -8.37
C ASN A 149 27.32 12.65 -8.83
N MET A 150 27.85 13.56 -7.99
CA MET A 150 27.68 15.01 -8.20
C MET A 150 28.47 15.58 -9.37
N ASP A 151 29.45 14.83 -9.89
CA ASP A 151 30.16 15.18 -11.11
C ASP A 151 29.34 14.95 -12.39
N ALA A 152 28.17 14.33 -12.30
CA ALA A 152 27.17 14.30 -13.36
C ALA A 152 26.05 15.36 -13.15
N CYS A 153 26.12 16.15 -12.08
CA CYS A 153 25.05 17.10 -11.73
C CYS A 153 25.13 18.39 -12.54
N ILE A 154 24.01 18.73 -13.20
CA ILE A 154 23.83 19.96 -13.97
C ILE A 154 23.05 21.06 -13.23
N ALA A 155 22.84 20.90 -11.91
CA ALA A 155 22.11 21.83 -11.06
C ALA A 155 20.72 22.25 -11.62
N CYS A 156 20.01 21.33 -12.27
CA CYS A 156 18.73 21.62 -12.94
C CYS A 156 17.54 21.78 -11.99
N GLY A 157 17.70 21.39 -10.72
CA GLY A 157 16.67 21.41 -9.68
C GLY A 157 15.56 20.37 -9.83
N ALA A 158 15.67 19.42 -10.76
CA ALA A 158 14.63 18.40 -10.97
C ALA A 158 14.44 17.50 -9.74
N CYS A 159 15.54 17.10 -9.10
CA CYS A 159 15.52 16.33 -7.84
C CYS A 159 14.85 17.10 -6.69
N VAL A 160 15.07 18.41 -6.61
CA VAL A 160 14.43 19.29 -5.62
C VAL A 160 12.92 19.35 -5.87
N ARG A 161 12.48 19.56 -7.11
CA ARG A 161 11.04 19.57 -7.44
C ARG A 161 10.38 18.21 -7.19
N ALA A 162 11.05 17.10 -7.54
CA ALA A 162 10.62 15.75 -7.19
C ALA A 162 10.37 15.60 -5.68
N CYS A 163 11.33 16.01 -4.85
CA CYS A 163 11.24 15.84 -3.40
C CYS A 163 10.27 16.82 -2.73
N ARG A 164 10.29 18.10 -3.12
CA ARG A 164 9.54 19.19 -2.44
C ARG A 164 8.14 19.40 -3.00
N GLU A 165 7.94 19.25 -4.30
CA GLU A 165 6.67 19.56 -4.97
C GLU A 165 5.84 18.29 -5.22
N VAL A 166 6.46 17.22 -5.73
CA VAL A 166 5.76 15.97 -6.09
C VAL A 166 5.53 15.08 -4.87
N GLN A 167 6.60 14.75 -4.13
CA GLN A 167 6.52 13.88 -2.96
C GLN A 167 6.18 14.65 -1.69
N VAL A 168 6.57 15.93 -1.60
CA VAL A 168 6.42 16.78 -0.41
C VAL A 168 7.10 16.17 0.82
N ASN A 169 8.34 15.71 0.66
CA ASN A 169 9.18 15.23 1.77
C ASN A 169 10.11 16.32 2.31
N ASP A 170 10.46 17.30 1.47
CA ASP A 170 11.29 18.47 1.82
C ASP A 170 12.75 18.18 2.21
N VAL A 171 13.30 17.03 1.78
CA VAL A 171 14.67 16.60 2.12
C VAL A 171 15.75 17.23 1.24
N ILE A 172 15.47 17.47 -0.05
CA ILE A 172 16.47 17.96 -1.01
C ILE A 172 16.36 19.47 -1.19
N GLY A 173 17.46 20.20 -0.96
CA GLY A 173 17.63 21.63 -1.20
C GLY A 173 18.69 21.94 -2.26
N MET A 174 18.95 23.23 -2.49
CA MET A 174 20.12 23.71 -3.25
C MET A 174 21.01 24.54 -2.30
N ALA A 175 22.30 24.27 -2.28
CA ALA A 175 23.31 25.03 -1.55
C ALA A 175 24.23 25.82 -2.50
N ASP A 176 25.03 26.72 -1.92
CA ASP A 176 25.99 27.59 -2.61
C ASP A 176 25.38 28.54 -3.65
N ARG A 177 26.24 29.18 -4.46
CA ARG A 177 25.85 30.16 -5.49
C ARG A 177 26.77 30.08 -6.71
N GLY A 178 26.21 30.43 -7.87
CA GLY A 178 26.95 30.47 -9.14
C GLY A 178 27.38 29.06 -9.60
N GLY A 179 28.60 28.93 -10.12
CA GLY A 179 29.14 27.65 -10.59
C GLY A 179 29.27 26.55 -9.52
N HIS A 180 29.27 26.94 -8.24
CA HIS A 180 29.37 26.04 -7.10
C HIS A 180 28.02 25.48 -6.63
N THR A 181 26.90 25.88 -7.25
CA THR A 181 25.57 25.46 -6.83
C THR A 181 25.41 23.93 -6.91
N VAL A 182 25.03 23.27 -5.81
CA VAL A 182 24.81 21.81 -5.73
C VAL A 182 23.50 21.47 -5.01
N PRO A 183 22.84 20.35 -5.34
CA PRO A 183 21.78 19.83 -4.50
C PRO A 183 22.36 19.28 -3.18
N VAL A 184 21.64 19.43 -2.07
CA VAL A 184 22.05 18.90 -0.75
C VAL A 184 20.88 18.19 -0.09
N PHE A 185 21.18 17.24 0.80
CA PHE A 185 20.18 16.53 1.62
C PHE A 185 20.22 17.06 3.05
N ASP A 186 19.08 17.49 3.60
CA ASP A 186 18.97 18.12 4.92
C ASP A 186 20.07 19.18 5.18
N MET A 187 21.05 18.90 6.04
CA MET A 187 22.16 19.79 6.37
C MET A 187 23.45 19.41 5.62
N HIS A 188 23.33 19.00 4.35
CA HIS A 188 24.41 18.42 3.52
C HIS A 188 24.91 17.08 4.07
N ASP A 189 24.00 16.30 4.66
CA ASP A 189 24.29 14.95 5.10
C ASP A 189 24.40 14.01 3.88
N PRO A 190 25.19 12.91 3.97
CA PRO A 190 25.06 11.80 3.05
C PRO A 190 23.60 11.33 2.98
N MET A 191 23.10 10.99 1.80
CA MET A 191 21.69 10.66 1.57
C MET A 191 21.20 9.55 2.52
N GLY A 192 22.00 8.52 2.76
CA GLY A 192 21.66 7.40 3.65
C GLY A 192 21.59 7.78 5.14
N LEU A 193 22.12 8.94 5.52
CA LEU A 193 22.07 9.47 6.89
C LEU A 193 21.07 10.64 7.03
N SER A 194 20.54 11.15 5.91
CA SER A 194 19.48 12.16 5.89
C SER A 194 18.10 11.57 6.22
N THR A 195 17.09 12.42 6.32
CA THR A 195 15.67 12.09 6.46
C THR A 195 15.03 11.57 5.15
N CYS A 196 15.85 11.24 4.15
CA CYS A 196 15.39 10.66 2.89
C CYS A 196 14.73 9.29 3.10
N VAL A 197 13.45 9.18 2.76
CA VAL A 197 12.68 7.94 2.82
C VAL A 197 12.90 7.00 1.61
N THR A 198 13.93 7.25 0.80
CA THR A 198 14.34 6.40 -0.33
C THR A 198 13.22 6.10 -1.35
N CYS A 199 12.35 7.07 -1.65
CA CYS A 199 11.23 6.86 -2.58
C CYS A 199 11.64 6.76 -4.07
N GLY A 200 12.85 7.22 -4.44
CA GLY A 200 13.36 7.20 -5.81
C GLY A 200 12.76 8.22 -6.77
N GLU A 201 11.86 9.11 -6.33
CA GLU A 201 11.27 10.12 -7.23
C GLU A 201 12.35 11.04 -7.85
N CYS A 202 13.38 11.39 -7.06
CA CYS A 202 14.50 12.20 -7.54
C CYS A 202 15.37 11.46 -8.57
N VAL A 203 15.40 10.12 -8.52
CA VAL A 203 16.13 9.28 -9.48
C VAL A 203 15.39 9.26 -10.81
N GLN A 204 14.08 8.98 -10.79
CA GLN A 204 13.23 9.04 -11.99
C GLN A 204 13.26 10.42 -12.67
N ALA A 205 13.44 11.49 -11.89
CA ALA A 205 13.50 12.86 -12.40
C ALA A 205 14.90 13.30 -12.90
N CYS A 206 15.97 12.56 -12.59
CA CYS A 206 17.34 13.01 -12.86
C CYS A 206 17.72 12.81 -14.34
N PRO A 207 18.00 13.89 -15.12
CA PRO A 207 18.25 13.75 -16.55
C PRO A 207 19.66 13.27 -16.91
N THR A 208 20.58 13.15 -15.93
CA THR A 208 22.01 12.88 -16.13
C THR A 208 22.50 11.62 -15.41
N GLY A 209 21.68 10.99 -14.58
CA GLY A 209 22.13 9.92 -13.68
C GLY A 209 22.97 10.40 -12.49
N ALA A 210 22.96 11.70 -12.16
CA ALA A 210 23.61 12.20 -10.93
C ALA A 210 22.98 11.60 -9.65
N LEU A 211 21.68 11.30 -9.70
CA LEU A 211 21.00 10.44 -8.73
C LEU A 211 20.54 9.22 -9.51
N TYR A 212 21.03 8.03 -9.17
CA TYR A 212 20.84 6.85 -9.98
C TYR A 212 20.61 5.59 -9.15
N GLU A 213 19.95 4.60 -9.75
CA GLU A 213 19.63 3.33 -9.09
C GLU A 213 20.88 2.46 -9.02
N LYS A 214 21.27 2.06 -7.81
CA LYS A 214 22.45 1.21 -7.60
C LYS A 214 22.32 -0.17 -8.25
N THR A 215 21.10 -0.67 -8.43
CA THR A 215 20.83 -1.96 -9.08
C THR A 215 21.30 -2.00 -10.53
N LEU A 216 21.45 -0.85 -11.18
CA LEU A 216 21.98 -0.73 -12.55
C LEU A 216 23.49 -0.49 -12.60
N MET A 217 24.14 -0.33 -11.45
CA MET A 217 25.53 0.11 -11.34
C MET A 217 26.46 -1.01 -10.89
N GLY A 218 27.76 -0.83 -11.17
CA GLY A 218 28.80 -1.66 -10.57
C GLY A 218 28.93 -1.44 -9.07
N LYS A 219 29.67 -2.31 -8.39
CA LYS A 219 29.88 -2.27 -6.92
C LYS A 219 30.38 -0.92 -6.38
N SER A 220 31.08 -0.14 -7.20
CA SER A 220 31.56 1.19 -6.82
C SER A 220 30.47 2.25 -6.77
N GLY A 221 29.28 1.98 -7.35
CA GLY A 221 28.19 2.96 -7.48
C GLY A 221 28.50 4.13 -8.41
N LYS A 222 29.51 4.00 -9.29
CA LYS A 222 30.02 5.09 -10.14
C LYS A 222 29.63 4.99 -11.61
N THR A 223 29.52 3.77 -12.15
CA THR A 223 29.24 3.55 -13.56
C THR A 223 28.16 2.49 -13.73
N ARG A 224 27.31 2.71 -14.73
CA ARG A 224 26.28 1.76 -15.16
C ARG A 224 26.89 0.49 -15.74
N THR A 225 26.43 -0.66 -15.28
CA THR A 225 26.86 -1.98 -15.78
C THR A 225 25.78 -2.70 -16.59
N VAL A 226 24.50 -2.40 -16.34
CA VAL A 226 23.38 -2.98 -17.09
C VAL A 226 23.04 -2.07 -18.27
N GLN A 227 23.53 -2.40 -19.47
CA GLN A 227 23.38 -1.52 -20.64
C GLN A 227 22.00 -1.63 -21.30
N GLU A 228 21.52 -2.82 -21.60
CA GLU A 228 20.25 -3.02 -22.31
C GLU A 228 19.29 -3.85 -21.47
N PHE A 229 18.00 -3.69 -21.74
CA PHE A 229 16.92 -4.49 -21.16
C PHE A 229 16.39 -5.44 -22.22
N ASP A 230 16.07 -6.67 -21.84
CA ASP A 230 15.45 -7.64 -22.77
C ASP A 230 13.99 -7.28 -23.04
N LYS A 231 13.30 -6.74 -22.03
CA LYS A 231 11.92 -6.25 -22.11
C LYS A 231 11.61 -5.25 -20.99
N VAL A 232 10.60 -4.42 -21.23
CA VAL A 232 9.95 -3.58 -20.22
C VAL A 232 8.47 -3.94 -20.17
N VAL A 233 7.97 -4.29 -18.99
CA VAL A 233 6.59 -4.77 -18.80
C VAL A 233 5.80 -3.83 -17.92
N ASP A 234 4.65 -3.40 -18.43
CA ASP A 234 3.70 -2.57 -17.70
C ASP A 234 2.78 -3.43 -16.82
N THR A 235 2.90 -3.26 -15.50
CA THR A 235 2.23 -4.08 -14.47
C THR A 235 1.94 -3.25 -13.21
N LEU A 236 1.76 -3.90 -12.05
CA LEU A 236 1.36 -3.29 -10.78
C LEU A 236 2.37 -3.57 -9.64
N CYS A 237 2.32 -2.70 -8.63
CA CYS A 237 3.04 -2.90 -7.37
C CYS A 237 2.31 -3.93 -6.46
N PRO A 238 3.01 -4.95 -5.93
CA PRO A 238 2.39 -6.05 -5.16
C PRO A 238 2.20 -5.77 -3.66
N PHE A 239 2.43 -4.55 -3.18
CA PHE A 239 2.52 -4.26 -1.74
C PHE A 239 1.20 -3.79 -1.11
N CYS A 240 0.98 -2.47 -1.09
CA CYS A 240 -0.15 -1.83 -0.42
C CYS A 240 -1.36 -1.66 -1.34
N GLY A 241 -2.53 -1.41 -0.75
CA GLY A 241 -3.81 -1.22 -1.42
C GLY A 241 -3.92 0.04 -2.30
N VAL A 242 -2.85 0.82 -2.51
CA VAL A 242 -2.87 1.97 -3.43
C VAL A 242 -3.02 1.53 -4.89
N GLY A 243 -2.40 0.41 -5.30
CA GLY A 243 -2.45 -0.04 -6.70
C GLY A 243 -1.61 0.82 -7.66
N CYS A 244 -0.37 1.15 -7.27
CA CYS A 244 0.52 1.92 -8.13
C CYS A 244 0.85 1.15 -9.41
N GLN A 245 0.71 1.79 -10.57
CA GLN A 245 1.11 1.21 -11.86
C GLN A 245 2.60 1.42 -12.10
N THR A 246 3.26 0.39 -12.64
CA THR A 246 4.73 0.32 -12.77
C THR A 246 5.16 -0.15 -14.15
N SER A 247 6.31 0.32 -14.62
CA SER A 247 7.04 -0.23 -15.76
C SER A 247 8.28 -0.95 -15.24
N VAL A 248 8.36 -2.26 -15.50
CA VAL A 248 9.37 -3.16 -14.92
C VAL A 248 10.36 -3.56 -16.01
N ALA A 249 11.62 -3.14 -15.87
CA ALA A 249 12.69 -3.50 -16.79
C ALA A 249 13.33 -4.82 -16.37
N VAL A 250 13.48 -5.73 -17.34
CA VAL A 250 13.99 -7.09 -17.12
C VAL A 250 15.25 -7.32 -17.96
N LYS A 251 16.26 -7.94 -17.34
CA LYS A 251 17.47 -8.43 -17.99
C LYS A 251 17.85 -9.80 -17.45
N ASP A 252 18.11 -10.77 -18.32
CA ASP A 252 18.50 -12.15 -17.96
C ASP A 252 17.48 -12.81 -17.02
N ASN A 253 16.18 -12.61 -17.30
CA ASN A 253 15.04 -13.00 -16.45
C ASN A 253 15.17 -12.50 -14.99
N ARG A 254 15.75 -11.31 -14.81
CA ARG A 254 15.84 -10.62 -13.53
C ARG A 254 15.30 -9.20 -13.66
N ILE A 255 14.51 -8.75 -12.69
CA ILE A 255 14.11 -7.34 -12.62
C ILE A 255 15.34 -6.53 -12.20
N VAL A 256 15.66 -5.48 -12.98
CA VAL A 256 16.83 -4.63 -12.73
C VAL A 256 16.45 -3.19 -12.36
N GLN A 257 15.25 -2.76 -12.75
CA GLN A 257 14.71 -1.43 -12.51
C GLN A 257 13.19 -1.46 -12.54
N VAL A 258 12.55 -0.62 -11.73
CA VAL A 258 11.10 -0.42 -11.71
C VAL A 258 10.79 1.07 -11.69
N ASP A 259 10.08 1.54 -12.71
CA ASP A 259 9.60 2.93 -12.77
C ASP A 259 8.10 3.05 -12.51
N GLY A 260 7.67 4.23 -12.03
CA GLY A 260 6.26 4.52 -11.84
C GLY A 260 5.63 5.01 -13.14
N ARG A 261 4.50 4.40 -13.54
CA ARG A 261 3.70 4.86 -14.69
C ARG A 261 2.74 5.96 -14.28
N ASN A 262 2.35 6.79 -15.24
CA ASN A 262 1.27 7.75 -15.06
C ASN A 262 -0.10 7.04 -14.99
N GLY A 263 -0.37 6.37 -13.87
CA GLY A 263 -1.62 5.68 -13.58
C GLY A 263 -2.53 6.48 -12.66
N PRO A 264 -3.83 6.14 -12.61
CA PRO A 264 -4.86 6.93 -11.92
C PRO A 264 -4.68 6.98 -10.39
N ALA A 265 -3.93 6.06 -9.79
CA ALA A 265 -3.71 6.00 -8.35
C ALA A 265 -2.38 6.62 -7.88
N ASN A 266 -1.43 6.82 -8.79
CA ASN A 266 -0.07 7.22 -8.39
C ASN A 266 0.53 8.37 -9.19
N GLU A 267 0.05 8.65 -10.41
CA GLU A 267 0.66 9.59 -11.38
C GLU A 267 2.21 9.50 -11.29
N ASN A 268 2.78 8.38 -11.73
CA ASN A 268 4.22 8.04 -11.75
C ASN A 268 4.97 7.97 -10.41
N ARG A 269 4.33 8.27 -9.28
CA ARG A 269 4.97 8.15 -7.96
C ARG A 269 5.09 6.69 -7.54
N LEU A 270 6.15 6.35 -6.81
CA LEU A 270 6.27 5.09 -6.05
C LEU A 270 6.85 5.38 -4.66
N CYS A 271 6.82 4.38 -3.79
CA CYS A 271 7.56 4.37 -2.51
C CYS A 271 8.75 3.42 -2.60
N VAL A 272 9.60 3.40 -1.56
CA VAL A 272 10.79 2.54 -1.48
C VAL A 272 10.49 1.07 -1.80
N LYS A 273 9.37 0.53 -1.30
CA LYS A 273 8.94 -0.85 -1.57
C LYS A 273 8.67 -1.10 -3.06
N GLY A 274 7.84 -0.25 -3.66
CA GLY A 274 7.46 -0.41 -5.07
C GLY A 274 8.61 -0.14 -6.04
N ARG A 275 9.55 0.74 -5.65
CA ARG A 275 10.69 1.15 -6.47
C ARG A 275 11.84 0.16 -6.41
N PHE A 276 12.18 -0.30 -5.21
CA PHE A 276 13.42 -1.04 -4.95
C PHE A 276 13.22 -2.40 -4.27
N GLY A 277 12.00 -2.74 -3.86
CA GLY A 277 11.68 -3.97 -3.15
C GLY A 277 11.25 -5.13 -4.05
N PHE A 278 11.70 -5.21 -5.29
CA PHE A 278 11.24 -6.20 -6.28
C PHE A 278 12.06 -7.49 -6.27
N ASP A 279 13.23 -7.50 -5.64
CA ASP A 279 14.21 -8.57 -5.75
C ASP A 279 13.90 -9.83 -4.94
N TYR A 280 12.89 -9.78 -4.06
CA TYR A 280 12.37 -10.98 -3.39
C TYR A 280 11.92 -12.05 -4.38
N ALA A 281 11.38 -11.68 -5.55
CA ALA A 281 10.91 -12.64 -6.54
C ALA A 281 12.06 -13.50 -7.10
N MET A 282 13.29 -12.99 -7.01
CA MET A 282 14.53 -13.61 -7.46
C MET A 282 15.40 -14.12 -6.30
N SER A 283 14.82 -14.18 -5.08
CA SER A 283 15.52 -14.65 -3.89
C SER A 283 15.90 -16.13 -4.03
N PRO A 284 17.10 -16.53 -3.59
CA PRO A 284 17.48 -17.94 -3.56
C PRO A 284 16.59 -18.80 -2.65
N ASP A 285 15.87 -18.18 -1.71
CA ASP A 285 14.95 -18.87 -0.79
C ASP A 285 13.63 -19.29 -1.44
N ARG A 286 13.38 -18.91 -2.71
CA ARG A 286 12.12 -19.24 -3.41
C ARG A 286 11.90 -20.74 -3.44
N LEU A 287 10.68 -21.16 -3.13
CA LEU A 287 10.26 -22.54 -3.33
C LEU A 287 10.22 -22.83 -4.84
N THR A 288 10.90 -23.89 -5.25
CA THR A 288 11.02 -24.29 -6.66
C THR A 288 10.46 -25.67 -6.95
N ARG A 289 10.22 -26.48 -5.92
CA ARG A 289 9.69 -27.85 -6.04
C ARG A 289 8.68 -28.14 -4.93
N PRO A 290 7.68 -29.01 -5.19
CA PRO A 290 6.78 -29.48 -4.16
C PRO A 290 7.53 -30.16 -3.03
N LEU A 291 7.09 -29.91 -1.79
CA LEU A 291 7.63 -30.55 -0.60
C LEU A 291 6.53 -31.35 0.08
N ILE A 292 6.86 -32.56 0.53
CA ILE A 292 5.99 -33.39 1.38
C ILE A 292 6.70 -33.58 2.72
N ARG A 293 5.97 -33.39 3.82
CA ARG A 293 6.46 -33.68 5.16
C ARG A 293 6.84 -35.15 5.26
N ARG A 294 7.98 -35.43 5.89
CA ARG A 294 8.41 -36.80 6.13
C ARG A 294 7.56 -37.43 7.23
N ASP A 295 7.24 -38.72 7.08
CA ASP A 295 6.42 -39.45 8.05
C ASP A 295 7.09 -39.55 9.44
N ASP A 296 8.41 -39.41 9.51
CA ASP A 296 9.20 -39.42 10.75
C ASP A 296 9.43 -38.03 11.37
N ALA A 297 8.85 -36.97 10.78
CA ALA A 297 9.01 -35.58 11.23
C ALA A 297 7.68 -35.00 11.73
N PRO A 298 7.24 -35.31 12.97
CA PRO A 298 5.96 -34.84 13.50
C PRO A 298 5.90 -33.31 13.60
N LYS A 299 4.69 -32.76 13.52
CA LYS A 299 4.45 -31.32 13.70
C LYS A 299 4.60 -30.95 15.18
N PHE A 300 5.15 -29.76 15.44
CA PHE A 300 5.20 -29.16 16.77
C PHE A 300 4.97 -27.66 16.67
N GLY A 301 4.48 -27.04 17.75
CA GLY A 301 4.03 -25.65 17.75
C GLY A 301 5.15 -24.60 17.77
N GLU A 302 6.34 -24.92 18.29
CA GLU A 302 7.48 -24.01 18.19
C GLU A 302 8.10 -24.10 16.79
N ALA A 303 8.30 -22.96 16.14
CA ALA A 303 8.94 -22.87 14.83
C ALA A 303 9.96 -21.74 14.87
N ASP A 304 11.25 -22.08 14.89
CA ASP A 304 12.34 -21.14 14.64
C ASP A 304 13.00 -21.49 13.31
N LEU A 305 12.69 -20.69 12.28
CA LEU A 305 13.17 -20.92 10.93
C LEU A 305 14.56 -20.34 10.66
N ARG A 306 15.18 -19.65 11.63
CA ARG A 306 16.38 -18.84 11.37
C ARG A 306 17.61 -19.67 10.99
N TYR A 307 17.64 -20.98 11.30
CA TYR A 307 18.79 -21.86 11.06
C TYR A 307 18.41 -23.31 10.72
N VAL A 308 17.21 -23.54 10.20
CA VAL A 308 16.73 -24.90 9.92
C VAL A 308 16.77 -25.19 8.44
N ASP A 309 17.45 -26.28 8.06
CA ASP A 309 17.35 -26.84 6.71
C ASP A 309 15.96 -27.46 6.53
N PRO A 310 15.12 -26.95 5.59
CA PRO A 310 13.80 -27.50 5.32
C PRO A 310 13.79 -29.01 5.07
N LEU A 311 14.86 -29.57 4.49
CA LEU A 311 14.94 -30.99 4.14
C LEU A 311 15.13 -31.92 5.35
N THR A 312 15.31 -31.34 6.56
CA THR A 312 15.25 -32.10 7.81
C THR A 312 13.82 -32.53 8.15
N VAL A 313 12.82 -31.77 7.71
CA VAL A 313 11.39 -32.00 7.99
C VAL A 313 10.61 -32.42 6.75
N PHE A 314 11.03 -31.92 5.59
CA PHE A 314 10.40 -32.19 4.31
C PHE A 314 11.30 -33.03 3.40
N ARG A 315 10.71 -33.60 2.35
CA ARG A 315 11.42 -34.12 1.19
C ARG A 315 10.82 -33.50 -0.07
N GLU A 316 11.65 -33.34 -1.10
CA GLU A 316 11.14 -33.01 -2.43
C GLU A 316 10.23 -34.12 -2.95
N ALA A 317 9.21 -33.72 -3.72
CA ALA A 317 8.26 -34.62 -4.35
C ALA A 317 7.98 -34.20 -5.80
N THR A 318 7.48 -35.15 -6.58
CA THR A 318 6.93 -34.81 -7.91
C THR A 318 5.58 -34.11 -7.77
N TRP A 319 5.18 -33.33 -8.78
CA TRP A 319 3.85 -32.70 -8.78
C TRP A 319 2.71 -33.71 -8.66
N GLU A 320 2.79 -34.84 -9.36
CA GLU A 320 1.75 -35.88 -9.30
C GLU A 320 1.59 -36.41 -7.87
N GLU A 321 2.71 -36.74 -7.22
CA GLU A 321 2.73 -37.23 -5.84
C GLU A 321 2.22 -36.19 -4.84
N ALA A 322 2.69 -34.94 -4.94
CA ALA A 322 2.32 -33.87 -4.03
C ALA A 322 0.82 -33.51 -4.14
N MET A 323 0.31 -33.42 -5.37
CA MET A 323 -1.10 -33.10 -5.62
C MET A 323 -2.02 -34.25 -5.22
N GLU A 324 -1.60 -35.50 -5.42
CA GLU A 324 -2.34 -36.67 -4.94
C GLU A 324 -2.35 -36.73 -3.40
N ARG A 325 -1.21 -36.49 -2.75
CA ARG A 325 -1.14 -36.41 -1.28
C ARG A 325 -2.00 -35.28 -0.73
N ALA A 326 -2.00 -34.12 -1.39
CA ALA A 326 -2.82 -32.97 -1.02
C ALA A 326 -4.32 -33.30 -1.12
N ALA A 327 -4.78 -33.81 -2.27
CA ALA A 327 -6.18 -34.13 -2.50
C ALA A 327 -6.69 -35.31 -1.64
N SER A 328 -5.90 -36.39 -1.52
CA SER A 328 -6.29 -37.57 -0.75
C SER A 328 -6.48 -37.28 0.74
N GLY A 329 -5.68 -36.39 1.34
CA GLY A 329 -5.88 -35.93 2.72
C GLY A 329 -7.21 -35.21 2.91
N PHE A 330 -7.57 -34.30 1.99
CA PHE A 330 -8.88 -33.64 2.02
C PHE A 330 -10.04 -34.60 1.80
N LYS A 331 -9.94 -35.55 0.85
CA LYS A 331 -10.97 -36.57 0.62
C LYS A 331 -11.20 -37.45 1.84
N THR A 332 -10.11 -37.81 2.55
CA THR A 332 -10.18 -38.63 3.75
C THR A 332 -10.96 -37.90 4.85
N ILE A 333 -10.61 -36.65 5.13
CA ILE A 333 -11.33 -35.84 6.12
C ILE A 333 -12.78 -35.61 5.71
N LEU A 334 -13.04 -35.31 4.44
CA LEU A 334 -14.40 -35.13 3.93
C LEU A 334 -15.26 -36.39 4.11
N LYS A 335 -14.69 -37.57 3.87
CA LYS A 335 -15.36 -38.86 4.06
C LYS A 335 -15.61 -39.17 5.54
N ASP A 336 -14.64 -38.93 6.41
CA ASP A 336 -14.67 -39.38 7.80
C ASP A 336 -15.36 -38.37 8.74
N HIS A 337 -15.29 -37.06 8.42
CA HIS A 337 -15.77 -35.96 9.27
C HIS A 337 -16.73 -34.99 8.58
N GLY A 338 -16.83 -35.01 7.24
CA GLY A 338 -17.69 -34.10 6.47
C GLY A 338 -17.07 -32.72 6.22
N GLY A 339 -17.76 -31.92 5.41
CA GLY A 339 -17.27 -30.63 4.92
C GLY A 339 -16.92 -29.59 5.98
N PRO A 340 -17.74 -29.42 7.05
CA PRO A 340 -17.43 -28.47 8.12
C PRO A 340 -16.11 -28.70 8.84
N ALA A 341 -15.50 -29.90 8.73
CA ALA A 341 -14.19 -30.20 9.30
C ALA A 341 -13.00 -29.70 8.46
N LEU A 342 -13.28 -29.06 7.32
CA LEU A 342 -12.30 -28.43 6.45
C LEU A 342 -12.45 -26.91 6.46
N ALA A 343 -11.34 -26.21 6.23
CA ALA A 343 -11.33 -24.76 6.05
C ALA A 343 -10.27 -24.33 5.02
N GLY A 344 -10.39 -23.11 4.51
CA GLY A 344 -9.38 -22.54 3.62
C GLY A 344 -9.14 -21.05 3.83
N PHE A 345 -7.86 -20.65 3.78
CA PHE A 345 -7.47 -19.25 3.78
C PHE A 345 -6.94 -18.85 2.40
N GLY A 346 -7.64 -17.94 1.73
CA GLY A 346 -7.23 -17.42 0.43
C GLY A 346 -6.38 -16.16 0.55
N SER A 347 -5.70 -15.75 -0.52
CA SER A 347 -4.75 -14.63 -0.47
C SER A 347 -5.30 -13.33 -1.06
N ALA A 348 -5.08 -12.21 -0.36
CA ALA A 348 -5.20 -10.86 -0.94
C ALA A 348 -3.92 -10.37 -1.65
N LYS A 349 -2.89 -11.24 -1.77
CA LYS A 349 -1.73 -11.03 -2.65
C LYS A 349 -1.94 -11.60 -4.05
N GLY A 350 -2.81 -12.59 -4.17
CA GLY A 350 -3.24 -13.18 -5.44
C GLY A 350 -4.17 -12.27 -6.24
N SER A 351 -4.49 -12.71 -7.46
CA SER A 351 -5.41 -12.01 -8.35
C SER A 351 -6.88 -12.19 -7.94
N ASN A 352 -7.78 -11.41 -8.53
CA ASN A 352 -9.22 -11.53 -8.30
C ASN A 352 -9.74 -12.90 -8.74
N GLU A 353 -9.19 -13.44 -9.84
CA GLU A 353 -9.54 -14.74 -10.41
C GLU A 353 -9.10 -15.89 -9.51
N GLU A 354 -7.89 -15.81 -8.95
CA GLU A 354 -7.39 -16.76 -7.96
C GLU A 354 -8.26 -16.74 -6.69
N ALA A 355 -8.61 -15.56 -6.19
CA ALA A 355 -9.52 -15.41 -5.05
C ALA A 355 -10.91 -16.02 -5.32
N TYR A 356 -11.45 -15.79 -6.51
CA TYR A 356 -12.73 -16.34 -6.93
C TYR A 356 -12.71 -17.87 -7.02
N LEU A 357 -11.68 -18.46 -7.63
CA LEU A 357 -11.58 -19.92 -7.71
C LEU A 357 -11.31 -20.54 -6.34
N PHE A 358 -10.50 -19.91 -5.49
CA PHE A 358 -10.23 -20.42 -4.16
C PHE A 358 -11.51 -20.54 -3.31
N GLN A 359 -12.33 -19.47 -3.26
CA GLN A 359 -13.59 -19.54 -2.51
C GLN A 359 -14.58 -20.55 -3.11
N LYS A 360 -14.60 -20.67 -4.44
CA LYS A 360 -15.44 -21.64 -5.16
C LYS A 360 -15.00 -23.06 -4.81
N PHE A 361 -13.69 -23.30 -4.69
CA PHE A 361 -13.13 -24.61 -4.34
C PHE A 361 -13.51 -25.01 -2.92
N VAL A 362 -13.39 -24.10 -1.94
CA VAL A 362 -13.82 -24.39 -0.56
C VAL A 362 -15.32 -24.71 -0.53
N ARG A 363 -16.15 -23.91 -1.22
CA ARG A 363 -17.61 -24.08 -1.21
C ARG A 363 -18.11 -25.32 -1.94
N GLN A 364 -17.53 -25.65 -3.10
CA GLN A 364 -17.94 -26.82 -3.89
C GLN A 364 -17.21 -28.09 -3.47
N GLY A 365 -15.89 -28.01 -3.30
CA GLY A 365 -14.99 -29.14 -3.04
C GLY A 365 -15.02 -29.59 -1.60
N PHE A 366 -14.99 -28.66 -0.63
CA PHE A 366 -15.13 -29.00 0.78
C PHE A 366 -16.60 -29.01 1.22
N GLY A 367 -17.49 -28.29 0.54
CA GLY A 367 -18.93 -28.26 0.88
C GLY A 367 -19.22 -27.44 2.13
N THR A 368 -18.42 -26.41 2.41
CA THR A 368 -18.52 -25.53 3.58
C THR A 368 -18.29 -24.08 3.21
N ASN A 369 -18.76 -23.16 4.05
CA ASN A 369 -18.45 -21.74 3.95
C ASN A 369 -17.24 -21.30 4.82
N ASN A 370 -16.47 -22.25 5.38
CA ASN A 370 -15.23 -21.98 6.14
C ASN A 370 -14.08 -21.47 5.24
N VAL A 371 -14.29 -20.31 4.62
CA VAL A 371 -13.33 -19.59 3.79
C VAL A 371 -13.18 -18.17 4.31
N ASP A 372 -11.95 -17.73 4.55
CA ASP A 372 -11.65 -16.36 4.98
C ASP A 372 -10.31 -15.90 4.42
N HIS A 373 -9.93 -14.65 4.70
CA HIS A 373 -8.59 -14.10 4.39
C HIS A 373 -8.20 -12.93 5.30
N CYS A 374 -7.08 -12.29 4.98
CA CYS A 374 -6.49 -11.20 5.75
C CYS A 374 -7.39 -9.99 6.05
N THR A 375 -8.52 -9.76 5.36
CA THR A 375 -9.45 -8.70 5.75
C THR A 375 -9.95 -8.91 7.18
N ARG A 376 -10.10 -10.18 7.62
CA ARG A 376 -10.50 -10.53 8.98
C ARG A 376 -9.67 -9.80 10.02
N LEU A 377 -8.35 -9.83 9.81
CA LEU A 377 -7.36 -9.23 10.69
C LEU A 377 -7.08 -7.76 10.38
N CYS A 378 -7.65 -7.17 9.32
CA CYS A 378 -7.39 -5.80 8.91
C CYS A 378 -8.60 -4.87 9.12
N HIS A 379 -9.66 -5.05 8.33
CA HIS A 379 -10.75 -4.07 8.19
C HIS A 379 -12.14 -4.69 8.42
N ALA A 380 -12.23 -5.88 9.02
CA ALA A 380 -13.52 -6.57 9.19
C ALA A 380 -14.53 -5.76 10.01
N SER A 381 -14.12 -5.09 11.11
CA SER A 381 -14.99 -4.16 11.84
C SER A 381 -15.45 -2.97 11.00
N SER A 382 -14.56 -2.42 10.15
CA SER A 382 -14.93 -1.36 9.19
C SER A 382 -16.01 -1.86 8.22
N VAL A 383 -15.86 -3.09 7.70
CA VAL A 383 -16.83 -3.70 6.78
C VAL A 383 -18.15 -3.95 7.48
N ALA A 384 -18.15 -4.48 8.71
CA ALA A 384 -19.36 -4.71 9.48
C ALA A 384 -20.14 -3.41 9.70
N ALA A 385 -19.47 -2.34 10.14
CA ALA A 385 -20.08 -1.03 10.35
C ALA A 385 -20.56 -0.39 9.04
N LEU A 386 -19.79 -0.48 7.95
CA LEU A 386 -20.16 0.08 6.66
C LEU A 386 -21.33 -0.66 6.01
N MET A 387 -21.38 -1.99 6.10
CA MET A 387 -22.52 -2.78 5.63
C MET A 387 -23.79 -2.45 6.42
N GLU A 388 -23.68 -2.26 7.74
CA GLU A 388 -24.81 -1.87 8.58
C GLU A 388 -25.26 -0.42 8.33
N GLY A 389 -24.32 0.51 8.20
CA GLY A 389 -24.59 1.94 8.13
C GLY A 389 -24.89 2.47 6.74
N VAL A 390 -24.16 2.03 5.71
CA VAL A 390 -24.31 2.54 4.33
C VAL A 390 -24.59 1.44 3.30
N GLY A 391 -24.74 0.18 3.72
CA GLY A 391 -25.14 -0.94 2.85
C GLY A 391 -24.05 -1.45 1.91
N SER A 392 -22.79 -1.03 2.08
CA SER A 392 -21.68 -1.44 1.21
C SER A 392 -20.37 -1.42 1.98
N GLY A 393 -19.53 -2.45 1.81
CA GLY A 393 -18.17 -2.50 2.35
C GLY A 393 -17.14 -1.69 1.55
N ALA A 394 -17.53 -1.10 0.43
CA ALA A 394 -16.62 -0.38 -0.46
C ALA A 394 -16.38 1.07 0.02
N VAL A 395 -15.27 1.68 -0.39
CA VAL A 395 -15.01 3.10 -0.10
C VAL A 395 -16.00 3.97 -0.88
N SER A 396 -16.38 5.16 -0.38
CA SER A 396 -17.37 6.00 -1.08
C SER A 396 -16.76 6.97 -2.11
N ALA A 397 -15.47 7.27 -1.99
CA ALA A 397 -14.71 8.18 -2.85
C ALA A 397 -13.22 7.81 -2.83
N PRO A 398 -12.43 8.16 -3.88
CA PRO A 398 -11.01 7.84 -3.91
C PRO A 398 -10.22 8.73 -2.94
N PHE A 399 -9.05 8.28 -2.50
CA PHE A 399 -8.19 9.13 -1.64
C PHE A 399 -7.69 10.40 -2.34
N MET A 400 -7.82 10.47 -3.67
CA MET A 400 -7.46 11.66 -4.49
C MET A 400 -8.43 12.81 -4.34
N ASP A 401 -9.66 12.52 -3.92
CA ASP A 401 -10.65 13.56 -3.67
C ASP A 401 -10.28 14.45 -2.48
N ALA A 402 -9.27 14.08 -1.67
CA ALA A 402 -8.67 14.98 -0.70
C ALA A 402 -8.14 16.28 -1.35
N MET A 403 -7.76 16.26 -2.63
CA MET A 403 -7.36 17.44 -3.40
C MET A 403 -8.51 18.41 -3.69
N LYS A 404 -9.76 17.95 -3.53
CA LYS A 404 -11.01 18.69 -3.74
C LYS A 404 -11.70 19.07 -2.41
N ALA A 405 -11.24 18.52 -1.29
CA ALA A 405 -11.80 18.72 0.03
C ALA A 405 -11.28 20.01 0.70
N GLU A 406 -12.07 20.55 1.63
CA GLU A 406 -11.69 21.69 2.48
C GLU A 406 -11.20 21.24 3.86
N CYS A 407 -11.72 20.10 4.33
CA CYS A 407 -11.26 19.44 5.56
C CYS A 407 -11.05 17.94 5.32
N ALA A 408 -10.04 17.36 5.96
CA ALA A 408 -9.87 15.91 5.99
C ALA A 408 -9.50 15.45 7.39
N ILE A 409 -10.15 14.40 7.87
CA ILE A 409 -9.78 13.68 9.09
C ILE A 409 -9.00 12.43 8.67
N ILE A 410 -7.82 12.21 9.26
CA ILE A 410 -7.09 10.95 9.18
C ILE A 410 -6.98 10.41 10.61
N ILE A 411 -7.63 9.29 10.87
CA ILE A 411 -7.73 8.70 12.21
C ILE A 411 -7.26 7.24 12.24
N GLY A 412 -6.44 6.87 13.23
CA GLY A 412 -5.96 5.50 13.39
C GLY A 412 -5.20 4.98 12.16
N ALA A 413 -4.58 5.87 11.40
CA ALA A 413 -3.86 5.57 10.17
C ALA A 413 -2.56 6.37 10.08
N ARG A 414 -1.53 5.75 9.51
CA ARG A 414 -0.22 6.36 9.21
C ARG A 414 0.12 6.25 7.72
N PRO A 415 -0.47 7.10 6.85
CA PRO A 415 -0.30 6.98 5.40
C PRO A 415 1.15 7.14 4.93
N THR A 416 1.99 7.93 5.59
CA THR A 416 3.40 8.11 5.20
C THR A 416 4.19 6.80 5.24
N THR A 417 3.79 5.86 6.10
CA THR A 417 4.38 4.52 6.26
C THR A 417 3.63 3.47 5.43
N ASN A 418 2.30 3.44 5.57
CA ASN A 418 1.45 2.35 5.08
C ASN A 418 1.00 2.54 3.63
N HIS A 419 0.78 3.79 3.22
CA HIS A 419 0.25 4.18 1.90
C HIS A 419 1.00 5.41 1.36
N PRO A 420 2.33 5.35 1.18
CA PRO A 420 3.14 6.58 1.06
C PRO A 420 2.76 7.43 -0.15
N VAL A 421 2.32 6.79 -1.24
CA VAL A 421 1.79 7.50 -2.42
C VAL A 421 0.47 8.20 -2.10
N ALA A 422 -0.47 7.61 -1.38
CA ALA A 422 -1.68 8.32 -0.94
C ALA A 422 -1.33 9.53 -0.04
N ALA A 423 -0.31 9.39 0.81
CA ALA A 423 0.17 10.47 1.66
C ALA A 423 0.68 11.68 0.87
N THR A 424 1.22 11.51 -0.34
CA THR A 424 1.69 12.66 -1.14
C THR A 424 0.54 13.59 -1.49
N TYR A 425 -0.62 13.04 -1.81
CA TYR A 425 -1.80 13.83 -2.15
C TYR A 425 -2.41 14.53 -0.94
N PHE A 426 -2.39 13.91 0.24
CA PHE A 426 -2.76 14.62 1.47
C PHE A 426 -1.83 15.81 1.73
N LYS A 427 -0.51 15.63 1.57
CA LYS A 427 0.47 16.71 1.72
C LYS A 427 0.32 17.80 0.65
N GLN A 428 0.00 17.42 -0.59
CA GLN A 428 -0.27 18.36 -1.68
C GLN A 428 -1.58 19.13 -1.47
N ALA A 429 -2.62 18.48 -0.96
CA ALA A 429 -3.89 19.11 -0.63
C ALA A 429 -3.72 20.14 0.49
N VAL A 430 -2.92 19.85 1.52
CA VAL A 430 -2.56 20.82 2.56
C VAL A 430 -1.89 22.05 1.97
N LYS A 431 -0.93 21.87 1.05
CA LYS A 431 -0.28 23.00 0.34
C LYS A 431 -1.28 23.84 -0.47
N ARG A 432 -2.45 23.30 -0.83
CA ARG A 432 -3.54 24.00 -1.53
C ARG A 432 -4.62 24.56 -0.60
N GLY A 433 -4.47 24.39 0.71
CA GLY A 433 -5.35 24.99 1.72
C GLY A 433 -6.24 24.01 2.50
N LEU A 434 -6.13 22.69 2.27
CA LEU A 434 -6.86 21.68 3.05
C LEU A 434 -6.57 21.82 4.54
N LYS A 435 -7.63 21.84 5.36
CA LYS A 435 -7.54 21.70 6.82
C LYS A 435 -7.43 20.23 7.18
N LEU A 436 -6.20 19.79 7.46
CA LEU A 436 -5.92 18.40 7.82
C LEU A 436 -6.00 18.20 9.33
N ILE A 437 -6.79 17.24 9.79
CA ILE A 437 -6.94 16.85 11.19
C ILE A 437 -6.41 15.43 11.34
N ILE A 438 -5.37 15.26 12.16
CA ILE A 438 -4.78 13.95 12.45
C ILE A 438 -5.22 13.52 13.85
N MET A 439 -5.72 12.29 13.97
CA MET A 439 -6.15 11.69 15.23
C MET A 439 -5.45 10.34 15.40
N ASP A 440 -4.45 10.27 16.29
CA ASP A 440 -3.67 9.05 16.52
C ASP A 440 -3.10 9.13 17.95
N PRO A 441 -3.21 8.08 18.78
CA PRO A 441 -2.61 8.07 20.12
C PRO A 441 -1.10 8.30 20.10
N ARG A 442 -0.44 7.93 18.99
CA ARG A 442 0.97 8.22 18.73
C ARG A 442 1.11 9.52 17.95
N GLY A 443 2.26 10.17 18.07
CA GLY A 443 2.71 11.13 17.06
C GLY A 443 2.77 10.49 15.66
N GLN A 444 2.85 11.26 14.58
CA GLN A 444 3.22 10.73 13.25
C GLN A 444 3.72 11.85 12.34
N ASP A 445 4.56 11.51 11.34
CA ASP A 445 5.14 12.47 10.39
C ASP A 445 4.14 13.44 9.75
N LEU A 446 2.93 12.95 9.45
CA LEU A 446 1.92 13.75 8.76
C LEU A 446 1.38 14.90 9.64
N MET A 447 1.57 14.83 10.97
CA MET A 447 1.18 15.87 11.92
C MET A 447 1.86 17.22 11.62
N ARG A 448 3.06 17.25 11.02
CA ARG A 448 3.73 18.51 10.63
C ARG A 448 2.98 19.32 9.57
N HIS A 449 2.04 18.67 8.88
CA HIS A 449 1.16 19.29 7.88
C HIS A 449 -0.25 19.56 8.43
N ALA A 450 -0.54 19.12 9.65
CA ALA A 450 -1.89 19.16 10.19
C ALA A 450 -2.25 20.54 10.75
N THR A 451 -3.52 20.92 10.59
CA THR A 451 -4.14 22.03 11.32
C THR A 451 -4.33 21.66 12.79
N HIS A 452 -4.79 20.42 13.06
CA HIS A 452 -4.87 19.86 14.41
C HIS A 452 -4.28 18.46 14.46
N SER A 453 -3.56 18.15 15.54
CA SER A 453 -3.07 16.81 15.84
C SER A 453 -3.58 16.41 17.22
N LEU A 454 -4.48 15.43 17.28
CA LEU A 454 -5.11 14.95 18.50
C LEU A 454 -4.44 13.65 18.91
N ARG A 455 -3.57 13.74 19.93
CA ARG A 455 -2.94 12.59 20.59
C ARG A 455 -3.80 12.16 21.77
N PHE A 456 -4.86 11.44 21.48
CA PHE A 456 -5.81 10.98 22.49
C PHE A 456 -5.29 9.73 23.22
N LYS A 457 -5.85 9.42 24.37
CA LYS A 457 -5.52 8.21 25.13
C LYS A 457 -5.92 6.97 24.33
N ALA A 458 -5.01 6.02 24.12
CA ALA A 458 -5.32 4.83 23.33
C ALA A 458 -6.54 4.09 23.91
N GLY A 459 -7.46 3.66 23.03
CA GLY A 459 -8.70 2.99 23.43
C GLY A 459 -9.87 3.93 23.82
N SER A 460 -9.71 5.25 23.70
CA SER A 460 -10.76 6.23 24.01
C SER A 460 -11.39 6.85 22.75
N ASP A 461 -11.31 6.18 21.61
CA ASP A 461 -11.76 6.67 20.30
C ASP A 461 -13.25 7.07 20.32
N VAL A 462 -14.12 6.18 20.82
CA VAL A 462 -15.56 6.43 20.94
C VAL A 462 -15.85 7.68 21.77
N ALA A 463 -15.12 7.89 22.87
CA ALA A 463 -15.28 9.06 23.74
C ALA A 463 -15.00 10.36 22.97
N MET A 464 -13.88 10.40 22.25
CA MET A 464 -13.50 11.55 21.44
C MET A 464 -14.51 11.78 20.31
N LEU A 465 -14.85 10.75 19.53
CA LEU A 465 -15.72 10.89 18.36
C LEU A 465 -17.15 11.25 18.72
N ASN A 466 -17.74 10.63 19.74
CA ASN A 466 -19.07 11.03 20.22
C ASN A 466 -19.07 12.44 20.80
N SER A 467 -17.94 12.92 21.33
CA SER A 467 -17.82 14.31 21.74
C SER A 467 -17.84 15.29 20.57
N LEU A 468 -17.20 14.95 19.45
CA LEU A 468 -17.31 15.75 18.22
C LEU A 468 -18.76 15.76 17.71
N ILE A 469 -19.42 14.60 17.70
CA ILE A 469 -20.84 14.48 17.32
C ILE A 469 -21.73 15.33 18.25
N HIS A 470 -21.48 15.27 19.56
CA HIS A 470 -22.20 16.06 20.55
C HIS A 470 -22.14 17.55 20.21
N VAL A 471 -20.95 18.10 19.94
CA VAL A 471 -20.79 19.52 19.58
C VAL A 471 -21.54 19.87 18.31
N ILE A 472 -21.46 19.04 17.28
CA ILE A 472 -22.16 19.27 16.00
C ILE A 472 -23.68 19.31 16.22
N ILE A 473 -24.22 18.45 17.08
CA ILE A 473 -25.65 18.39 17.39
C ILE A 473 -26.07 19.55 18.31
N GLU A 474 -25.30 19.84 19.36
CA GLU A 474 -25.55 20.92 20.32
C GLU A 474 -25.57 22.28 19.63
N GLU A 475 -24.58 22.54 18.77
CA GLU A 475 -24.43 23.81 18.04
C GLU A 475 -25.24 23.87 16.74
N LYS A 476 -25.99 22.80 16.41
CA LYS A 476 -26.80 22.69 15.19
C LYS A 476 -25.99 22.92 13.90
N LEU A 477 -24.82 22.28 13.82
CA LEU A 477 -23.93 22.32 12.66
C LEU A 477 -24.13 21.13 11.69
N TYR A 478 -25.16 20.32 11.91
CA TYR A 478 -25.54 19.21 11.04
C TYR A 478 -26.36 19.67 9.82
N ASP A 479 -26.35 18.88 8.75
CA ASP A 479 -27.16 19.13 7.55
C ASP A 479 -28.57 18.54 7.71
N GLU A 480 -29.51 19.39 8.12
CA GLU A 480 -30.91 19.00 8.35
C GLU A 480 -31.59 18.45 7.09
N GLN A 481 -31.33 19.02 5.92
CA GLN A 481 -31.95 18.59 4.67
C GLN A 481 -31.42 17.23 4.24
N TYR A 482 -30.11 17.03 4.34
CA TYR A 482 -29.48 15.74 4.06
C TYR A 482 -29.99 14.65 4.99
N ILE A 483 -30.09 14.93 6.30
CA ILE A 483 -30.59 13.96 7.28
C ILE A 483 -32.04 13.56 6.96
N GLN A 484 -32.91 14.54 6.70
CA GLN A 484 -34.33 14.30 6.40
C GLN A 484 -34.49 13.42 5.15
N ALA A 485 -33.70 13.67 4.11
CA ALA A 485 -33.77 12.95 2.85
C ALA A 485 -33.10 11.56 2.91
N ASN A 486 -31.93 11.46 3.54
CA ASN A 486 -31.01 10.34 3.31
C ASN A 486 -30.64 9.53 4.55
N VAL A 487 -31.02 9.94 5.77
CA VAL A 487 -30.47 9.35 7.00
C VAL A 487 -31.56 8.87 7.95
N SER A 488 -31.42 7.69 8.54
CA SER A 488 -32.26 7.18 9.62
C SER A 488 -31.45 7.07 10.93
N GLY A 489 -32.13 7.12 12.09
CA GLY A 489 -31.49 6.96 13.40
C GLY A 489 -30.95 8.23 14.08
N PHE A 490 -31.14 9.41 13.47
CA PHE A 490 -30.62 10.68 14.01
C PHE A 490 -31.15 11.03 15.42
N GLU A 491 -32.44 10.84 15.69
CA GLU A 491 -33.02 11.14 17.02
C GLU A 491 -32.44 10.25 18.13
N ALA A 492 -32.17 8.97 17.82
CA ALA A 492 -31.54 8.07 18.77
C ALA A 492 -30.09 8.48 19.07
N LEU A 493 -29.35 8.92 18.04
CA LEU A 493 -28.01 9.47 18.21
C LEU A 493 -28.03 10.74 19.07
N LYS A 494 -28.93 11.67 18.77
CA LYS A 494 -29.08 12.92 19.52
C LYS A 494 -29.35 12.69 21.00
N LEU A 495 -30.14 11.68 21.35
CA LEU A 495 -30.36 11.28 22.74
C LEU A 495 -29.11 10.67 23.36
N LYS A 496 -28.42 9.76 22.64
CA LYS A 496 -27.22 9.08 23.12
C LYS A 496 -26.07 10.03 23.42
N VAL A 497 -25.79 10.98 22.51
CA VAL A 497 -24.59 11.82 22.65
C VAL A 497 -24.73 12.93 23.69
N ARG A 498 -25.89 13.12 24.33
CA ARG A 498 -26.08 14.16 25.36
C ARG A 498 -25.08 14.06 26.50
N ASP A 499 -24.67 12.85 26.84
CA ASP A 499 -23.75 12.57 27.95
C ASP A 499 -22.26 12.70 27.54
N PHE A 500 -21.99 13.03 26.28
CA PHE A 500 -20.64 13.09 25.69
C PHE A 500 -20.14 14.53 25.48
N SER A 501 -20.53 15.46 26.35
CA SER A 501 -20.02 16.85 26.27
C SER A 501 -18.48 16.89 26.23
N PRO A 502 -17.87 17.83 25.49
CA PRO A 502 -16.42 18.01 25.46
C PRO A 502 -15.78 18.11 26.84
N GLU A 503 -16.45 18.77 27.77
CA GLU A 503 -15.98 18.94 29.14
C GLU A 503 -15.95 17.62 29.91
N ALA A 504 -16.93 16.74 29.70
CA ALA A 504 -16.94 15.41 30.31
C ALA A 504 -15.93 14.45 29.65
N MET A 505 -15.77 14.51 28.33
CA MET A 505 -14.92 13.59 27.59
C MET A 505 -13.44 13.99 27.59
N ALA A 506 -13.10 15.24 27.91
CA ALA A 506 -11.72 15.72 27.90
C ALA A 506 -10.79 14.89 28.82
N GLU A 507 -11.26 14.52 30.01
CA GLU A 507 -10.48 13.66 30.92
C GLU A 507 -10.35 12.22 30.39
N VAL A 508 -11.42 11.70 29.79
CA VAL A 508 -11.50 10.33 29.27
C VAL A 508 -10.56 10.16 28.08
N CYS A 509 -10.60 11.07 27.10
CA CYS A 509 -9.79 10.97 25.89
C CYS A 509 -8.46 11.71 25.95
N GLY A 510 -8.25 12.57 26.97
CA GLY A 510 -7.03 13.35 27.11
C GLY A 510 -6.90 14.49 26.11
N ILE A 511 -8.00 14.96 25.50
CA ILE A 511 -8.02 16.10 24.58
C ILE A 511 -8.84 17.23 25.19
N ASP A 512 -8.28 18.43 25.22
CA ASP A 512 -8.96 19.60 25.78
C ASP A 512 -10.32 19.86 25.10
N ALA A 513 -11.33 20.19 25.92
CA ALA A 513 -12.69 20.45 25.48
C ALA A 513 -12.75 21.53 24.37
N SER A 514 -11.93 22.57 24.46
CA SER A 514 -11.84 23.62 23.43
C SER A 514 -11.33 23.10 22.09
N VAL A 515 -10.38 22.16 22.10
CA VAL A 515 -9.85 21.54 20.88
C VAL A 515 -10.89 20.64 20.24
N LEU A 516 -11.62 19.84 21.04
CA LEU A 516 -12.74 19.03 20.56
C LEU A 516 -13.81 19.90 19.87
N ARG A 517 -14.18 21.03 20.49
CA ARG A 517 -15.14 21.97 19.90
C ARG A 517 -14.63 22.58 18.60
N ASP A 518 -13.37 22.99 18.55
CA ASP A 518 -12.79 23.59 17.34
C ASP A 518 -12.73 22.59 16.17
N VAL A 519 -12.26 21.37 16.42
CA VAL A 519 -12.23 20.28 15.43
C VAL A 519 -13.63 19.96 14.90
N ALA A 520 -14.62 19.84 15.79
CA ALA A 520 -16.00 19.59 15.40
C ALA A 520 -16.54 20.70 14.49
N ARG A 521 -16.27 21.97 14.83
CA ARG A 521 -16.68 23.12 14.03
C ARG A 521 -15.98 23.17 12.67
N ILE A 522 -14.66 22.90 12.61
CA ILE A 522 -13.90 22.87 11.35
C ILE A 522 -14.48 21.80 10.41
N TYR A 523 -14.69 20.58 10.91
CA TYR A 523 -15.20 19.48 10.12
C TYR A 523 -16.62 19.74 9.59
N ALA A 524 -17.52 20.22 10.47
CA ALA A 524 -18.93 20.41 10.13
C ALA A 524 -19.20 21.65 9.27
N ARG A 525 -18.40 22.72 9.41
CA ARG A 525 -18.57 23.96 8.61
C ARG A 525 -17.92 23.91 7.23
N ALA A 526 -16.98 23.00 7.00
CA ALA A 526 -16.39 22.81 5.69
C ALA A 526 -17.44 22.31 4.70
N GLU A 527 -17.48 22.86 3.48
CA GLU A 527 -18.47 22.47 2.46
C GLU A 527 -18.25 21.02 2.01
N ARG A 528 -16.99 20.60 2.03
CA ARG A 528 -16.50 19.30 1.58
C ARG A 528 -15.50 18.72 2.58
N SER A 529 -15.89 17.67 3.30
CA SER A 529 -14.99 16.96 4.22
C SER A 529 -14.88 15.48 3.92
N MET A 530 -13.69 14.91 4.13
CA MET A 530 -13.43 13.48 3.99
C MET A 530 -12.92 12.87 5.30
N ILE A 531 -13.23 11.59 5.54
CA ILE A 531 -12.69 10.81 6.64
C ILE A 531 -11.92 9.62 6.09
N PHE A 532 -10.65 9.52 6.47
CA PHE A 532 -9.75 8.42 6.20
C PHE A 532 -9.42 7.70 7.49
N TRP A 533 -9.48 6.37 7.50
CA TRP A 533 -9.08 5.62 8.68
C TRP A 533 -8.37 4.31 8.38
N GLY A 534 -7.73 3.78 9.40
CA GLY A 534 -6.92 2.57 9.32
C GLY A 534 -7.11 1.67 10.54
N MET A 535 -6.03 1.00 10.91
CA MET A 535 -6.04 -0.12 11.86
C MET A 535 -6.18 0.32 13.31
N GLY A 536 -5.85 1.57 13.63
CA GLY A 536 -6.14 2.15 14.95
C GLY A 536 -7.63 2.36 15.20
N ILE A 537 -8.49 2.17 14.19
CA ILE A 537 -9.94 2.16 14.36
C ILE A 537 -10.47 0.74 14.41
N SER A 538 -10.03 -0.14 13.50
CA SER A 538 -10.63 -1.46 13.34
C SER A 538 -10.10 -2.53 14.28
N GLN A 539 -8.82 -2.52 14.67
CA GLN A 539 -8.18 -3.61 15.43
C GLN A 539 -8.33 -3.44 16.95
N HIS A 540 -9.58 -3.27 17.38
CA HIS A 540 -10.02 -3.11 18.76
C HIS A 540 -11.25 -3.98 19.03
N THR A 541 -11.46 -4.36 20.29
CA THR A 541 -12.71 -5.04 20.72
C THR A 541 -13.98 -4.22 20.49
N HIS A 542 -13.84 -2.90 20.33
CA HIS A 542 -14.90 -1.96 19.98
C HIS A 542 -14.65 -1.27 18.63
N GLY A 543 -13.90 -1.91 17.72
CA GLY A 543 -13.54 -1.32 16.43
C GLY A 543 -14.72 -1.07 15.49
N THR A 544 -15.79 -1.85 15.62
CA THR A 544 -17.05 -1.63 14.88
C THR A 544 -17.72 -0.34 15.36
N ASP A 545 -17.71 -0.07 16.66
CA ASP A 545 -18.27 1.15 17.24
C ASP A 545 -17.45 2.39 16.88
N ASN A 546 -16.13 2.28 16.86
CA ASN A 546 -15.27 3.34 16.34
C ASN A 546 -15.68 3.73 14.90
N SER A 547 -15.89 2.73 14.04
CA SER A 547 -16.31 2.94 12.65
C SER A 547 -17.74 3.51 12.54
N ARG A 548 -18.67 3.06 13.40
CA ARG A 548 -20.04 3.61 13.48
C ARG A 548 -20.03 5.10 13.83
N CYS A 549 -19.14 5.54 14.72
CA CYS A 549 -18.99 6.97 15.04
C CYS A 549 -18.53 7.78 13.83
N LEU A 550 -17.57 7.28 13.04
CA LEU A 550 -17.10 7.94 11.81
C LEU A 550 -18.20 8.03 10.76
N ILE A 551 -18.99 6.96 10.59
CA ILE A 551 -20.15 6.94 9.70
C ILE A 551 -21.19 7.95 10.16
N ALA A 552 -21.50 7.99 11.46
CA ALA A 552 -22.44 8.95 12.03
C ALA A 552 -21.98 10.39 11.79
N LEU A 553 -20.70 10.72 12.02
CA LEU A 553 -20.12 12.03 11.71
C LEU A 553 -20.37 12.43 10.25
N ALA A 554 -20.04 11.56 9.30
CA ALA A 554 -20.21 11.86 7.88
C ALA A 554 -21.68 11.98 7.45
N LEU A 555 -22.57 11.15 8.01
CA LEU A 555 -23.99 11.17 7.70
C LEU A 555 -24.69 12.43 8.23
N ILE A 556 -24.39 12.86 9.46
CA ILE A 556 -25.04 14.06 10.03
C ILE A 556 -24.58 15.35 9.36
N THR A 557 -23.41 15.37 8.72
CA THR A 557 -22.88 16.56 8.02
C THR A 557 -23.03 16.51 6.51
N GLY A 558 -23.70 15.49 5.94
CA GLY A 558 -23.88 15.41 4.48
C GLY A 558 -22.59 15.23 3.67
N HIS A 559 -21.58 14.59 4.26
CA HIS A 559 -20.25 14.39 3.67
C HIS A 559 -20.10 13.02 2.98
N ILE A 560 -21.16 12.55 2.31
CA ILE A 560 -21.13 11.36 1.45
C ILE A 560 -21.91 11.63 0.17
N GLY A 561 -21.39 11.17 -0.97
CA GLY A 561 -22.08 11.22 -2.26
C GLY A 561 -21.70 12.40 -3.17
N ARG A 562 -20.72 13.23 -2.77
CA ARG A 562 -20.25 14.40 -3.53
C ARG A 562 -18.72 14.40 -3.70
N PRO A 563 -18.17 14.97 -4.80
CA PRO A 563 -16.73 15.14 -4.95
C PRO A 563 -16.09 15.91 -3.80
N GLY A 564 -14.95 15.44 -3.30
CA GLY A 564 -14.30 16.01 -2.10
C GLY A 564 -14.98 15.64 -0.78
N THR A 565 -15.93 14.70 -0.78
CA THR A 565 -16.55 14.15 0.43
C THR A 565 -16.43 12.63 0.46
N GLY A 566 -16.51 12.03 1.65
CA GLY A 566 -16.69 10.59 1.75
C GLY A 566 -15.97 9.92 2.91
N LEU A 567 -16.20 8.61 2.95
CA LEU A 567 -15.61 7.65 3.87
C LEU A 567 -14.62 6.76 3.10
N HIS A 568 -13.39 6.70 3.59
CA HIS A 568 -12.33 5.92 2.95
C HIS A 568 -11.51 5.13 3.99
N PRO A 569 -11.88 3.87 4.30
CA PRO A 569 -10.98 2.97 5.00
C PRO A 569 -9.76 2.68 4.11
N LEU A 570 -8.57 3.11 4.53
CA LEU A 570 -7.33 2.91 3.79
C LEU A 570 -6.95 1.41 3.81
N ARG A 571 -7.36 0.69 2.76
CA ARG A 571 -7.21 -0.76 2.67
C ARG A 571 -5.74 -1.19 2.60
N GLY A 572 -5.40 -2.27 3.31
CA GLY A 572 -4.02 -2.71 3.55
C GLY A 572 -3.33 -3.31 2.33
N GLN A 573 -3.61 -4.59 2.02
CA GLN A 573 -2.93 -5.33 0.94
C GLN A 573 -3.42 -4.89 -0.46
N ASN A 574 -2.58 -5.12 -1.48
CA ASN A 574 -2.80 -4.69 -2.87
C ASN A 574 -4.16 -5.12 -3.43
N ASN A 575 -4.64 -6.33 -3.10
CA ASN A 575 -5.89 -6.86 -3.62
C ASN A 575 -6.96 -7.13 -2.57
N VAL A 576 -6.86 -6.56 -1.37
CA VAL A 576 -7.79 -6.90 -0.29
C VAL A 576 -9.24 -6.52 -0.63
N GLN A 577 -9.45 -5.47 -1.44
CA GLN A 577 -10.77 -5.12 -1.96
C GLN A 577 -11.26 -6.21 -2.92
N GLY A 578 -10.48 -6.56 -3.94
CA GLY A 578 -10.87 -7.53 -4.96
C GLY A 578 -11.05 -8.95 -4.44
N ALA A 579 -10.19 -9.39 -3.52
CA ALA A 579 -10.32 -10.66 -2.82
C ALA A 579 -11.61 -10.72 -1.97
N SER A 580 -11.99 -9.61 -1.33
CA SER A 580 -13.26 -9.49 -0.61
C SER A 580 -14.46 -9.47 -1.56
N ASP A 581 -14.36 -8.73 -2.67
CA ASP A 581 -15.39 -8.67 -3.72
C ASP A 581 -15.60 -10.05 -4.36
N ALA A 582 -14.54 -10.84 -4.52
CA ALA A 582 -14.58 -12.20 -5.04
C ALA A 582 -15.18 -13.23 -4.06
N GLY A 583 -15.47 -12.84 -2.81
CA GLY A 583 -16.17 -13.68 -1.83
C GLY A 583 -15.27 -14.54 -0.94
N LEU A 584 -14.00 -14.18 -0.73
CA LEU A 584 -13.16 -14.76 0.33
C LEU A 584 -13.58 -14.25 1.72
N ILE A 585 -14.86 -14.47 2.06
CA ILE A 585 -15.49 -14.05 3.31
C ILE A 585 -16.50 -15.14 3.70
N PRO A 586 -16.51 -15.63 4.95
CA PRO A 586 -17.26 -16.84 5.30
C PRO A 586 -18.78 -16.65 5.32
N MET A 587 -19.25 -15.40 5.40
CA MET A 587 -20.68 -15.06 5.38
C MET A 587 -21.17 -14.52 4.03
N TYR A 588 -20.30 -14.39 3.02
CA TYR A 588 -20.67 -13.79 1.73
C TYR A 588 -20.14 -14.56 0.50
N TYR A 589 -21.01 -14.74 -0.48
CA TYR A 589 -20.67 -14.95 -1.88
C TYR A 589 -20.11 -13.65 -2.51
N PRO A 590 -19.59 -13.70 -3.76
CA PRO A 590 -19.11 -12.50 -4.46
C PRO A 590 -20.06 -11.29 -4.40
N ASP A 591 -19.48 -10.09 -4.32
CA ASP A 591 -20.15 -8.80 -4.09
C ASP A 591 -20.96 -8.71 -2.80
N TYR A 592 -20.44 -9.27 -1.70
CA TYR A 592 -21.02 -9.22 -0.34
C TYR A 592 -22.46 -9.78 -0.26
N LYS A 593 -22.78 -10.75 -1.10
CA LYS A 593 -24.10 -11.40 -1.14
C LYS A 593 -24.21 -12.47 -0.06
N SER A 594 -25.13 -12.32 0.89
CA SER A 594 -25.24 -13.24 2.05
C SER A 594 -25.47 -14.71 1.64
N VAL A 595 -24.70 -15.61 2.26
CA VAL A 595 -24.85 -17.08 2.07
C VAL A 595 -26.13 -17.63 2.71
N GLU A 596 -26.67 -16.92 3.71
CA GLU A 596 -27.86 -17.32 4.46
C GLU A 596 -29.15 -17.00 3.69
N ASN A 597 -29.10 -16.06 2.76
CA ASN A 597 -30.25 -15.70 1.93
C ASN A 597 -30.54 -16.80 0.90
N ILE A 598 -31.74 -17.40 0.98
CA ILE A 598 -32.16 -18.52 0.13
C ILE A 598 -32.22 -18.17 -1.36
N ASP A 599 -32.73 -16.98 -1.72
CA ASP A 599 -32.87 -16.58 -3.13
C ASP A 599 -31.50 -16.36 -3.77
N ILE A 600 -30.56 -15.80 -3.01
CA ILE A 600 -29.16 -15.64 -3.43
C ILE A 600 -28.51 -17.01 -3.57
N ARG A 601 -28.59 -17.85 -2.53
CA ARG A 601 -27.97 -19.18 -2.54
C ARG A 601 -28.47 -20.02 -3.71
N SER A 602 -29.78 -20.06 -3.97
CA SER A 602 -30.33 -20.81 -5.10
C SER A 602 -29.85 -20.31 -6.46
N GLN A 603 -29.52 -19.02 -6.62
CA GLN A 603 -28.88 -18.54 -7.85
C GLN A 603 -27.47 -19.13 -8.03
N TYR A 604 -26.67 -19.18 -6.96
CA TYR A 604 -25.35 -19.80 -7.00
C TYR A 604 -25.43 -21.32 -7.18
N GLU A 605 -26.36 -22.00 -6.52
CA GLU A 605 -26.58 -23.44 -6.68
C GLU A 605 -26.96 -23.79 -8.12
N ASN A 606 -27.84 -23.00 -8.75
CA ASN A 606 -28.20 -23.17 -10.16
C ASN A 606 -27.02 -22.87 -11.10
N PHE A 607 -26.23 -21.84 -10.78
CA PHE A 607 -25.10 -21.43 -11.60
C PHE A 607 -23.94 -22.42 -11.55
N TRP A 608 -23.64 -22.95 -10.37
CA TRP A 608 -22.53 -23.90 -10.14
C TRP A 608 -22.96 -25.37 -10.23
N GLY A 609 -24.26 -25.66 -10.28
CA GLY A 609 -24.79 -27.01 -10.47
C GLY A 609 -24.67 -27.92 -9.24
N GLN A 610 -24.62 -27.34 -8.03
CA GLN A 610 -24.42 -28.07 -6.78
C GLN A 610 -25.13 -27.38 -5.61
N THR A 611 -25.60 -28.14 -4.62
CA THR A 611 -26.14 -27.58 -3.37
C THR A 611 -25.04 -26.96 -2.52
N LEU A 612 -25.31 -25.86 -1.85
CA LEU A 612 -24.32 -25.12 -1.05
C LEU A 612 -24.75 -25.02 0.42
N ASP A 613 -23.76 -24.87 1.32
CA ASP A 613 -24.03 -24.73 2.75
C ASP A 613 -24.87 -23.46 3.04
N PRO A 614 -26.04 -23.58 3.69
CA PRO A 614 -26.87 -22.43 4.04
C PRO A 614 -26.34 -21.61 5.23
N LYS A 615 -25.31 -22.08 5.94
CA LYS A 615 -24.79 -21.44 7.14
C LYS A 615 -23.55 -20.60 6.83
N ARG A 616 -23.37 -19.49 7.56
CA ARG A 616 -22.10 -18.78 7.57
C ARG A 616 -20.98 -19.70 8.07
N GLY A 617 -19.80 -19.59 7.48
CA GLY A 617 -18.60 -20.25 8.00
C GLY A 617 -17.98 -19.54 9.19
N LEU A 618 -16.95 -20.16 9.74
CA LEU A 618 -16.11 -19.61 10.80
C LEU A 618 -15.11 -18.57 10.25
N THR A 619 -14.74 -17.60 11.07
CA THR A 619 -13.71 -16.60 10.74
C THR A 619 -12.30 -17.07 11.10
N VAL A 620 -11.24 -16.39 10.61
CA VAL A 620 -9.83 -16.79 10.84
C VAL A 620 -9.53 -17.23 12.28
N VAL A 621 -9.80 -16.37 13.28
CA VAL A 621 -9.49 -16.69 14.68
C VAL A 621 -10.40 -17.81 15.22
N GLU A 622 -11.68 -17.81 14.85
CA GLU A 622 -12.62 -18.87 15.22
C GLU A 622 -12.22 -20.24 14.63
N ILE A 623 -11.61 -20.27 13.44
CA ILE A 623 -11.06 -21.49 12.83
C ILE A 623 -9.89 -22.02 13.65
N ILE A 624 -8.97 -21.15 14.08
CA ILE A 624 -7.86 -21.55 14.96
C ILE A 624 -8.38 -22.19 16.25
N ASP A 625 -9.41 -21.60 16.88
CA ASP A 625 -10.05 -22.17 18.06
C ASP A 625 -10.76 -23.50 17.77
N ALA A 626 -11.43 -23.61 16.62
CA ALA A 626 -12.11 -24.84 16.20
C ALA A 626 -11.13 -26.00 15.93
N ILE A 627 -9.89 -25.73 15.51
CA ILE A 627 -8.83 -26.75 15.44
C ILE A 627 -8.46 -27.25 16.84
N HIS A 628 -8.35 -26.33 17.82
CA HIS A 628 -8.11 -26.73 19.21
C HIS A 628 -9.25 -27.57 19.80
N ALA A 629 -10.48 -27.27 19.37
CA ALA A 629 -11.69 -28.00 19.75
C ALA A 629 -11.91 -29.32 18.98
N ASP A 630 -10.98 -29.69 18.10
CA ASP A 630 -11.06 -30.92 17.28
C ASP A 630 -12.20 -30.92 16.25
N GLU A 631 -12.73 -29.74 15.91
CA GLU A 631 -13.82 -29.57 14.93
C GLU A 631 -13.27 -29.38 13.51
N ILE A 632 -12.15 -28.68 13.35
CA ILE A 632 -11.43 -28.54 12.08
C ILE A 632 -10.22 -29.47 12.08
N LYS A 633 -10.15 -30.33 11.06
CA LYS A 633 -9.13 -31.38 10.92
C LYS A 633 -8.16 -31.11 9.78
N GLY A 634 -8.60 -30.39 8.75
CA GLY A 634 -7.76 -30.13 7.60
C GLY A 634 -7.95 -28.74 7.01
N MET A 635 -6.88 -28.21 6.43
CA MET A 635 -6.87 -26.86 5.88
C MET A 635 -6.08 -26.74 4.59
N TYR A 636 -6.54 -25.82 3.74
CA TYR A 636 -5.79 -25.34 2.59
C TYR A 636 -5.48 -23.85 2.77
N ILE A 637 -4.20 -23.48 2.80
CA ILE A 637 -3.77 -22.08 2.97
C ILE A 637 -3.02 -21.65 1.71
N MET A 638 -3.51 -20.61 1.05
CA MET A 638 -2.87 -20.00 -0.12
C MET A 638 -2.39 -18.60 0.23
N GLY A 639 -1.07 -18.37 0.13
CA GLY A 639 -0.45 -17.05 0.19
C GLY A 639 -0.79 -16.25 1.46
N GLU A 640 -0.93 -16.93 2.60
CA GLU A 640 -1.14 -16.35 3.92
C GLU A 640 -0.20 -16.98 4.97
N ASN A 641 0.09 -16.25 6.05
CA ASN A 641 1.04 -16.69 7.06
C ASN A 641 0.46 -16.54 8.49
N PRO A 642 -0.64 -17.24 8.85
CA PRO A 642 -1.27 -17.18 10.17
C PRO A 642 -0.33 -17.50 11.34
N ALA A 643 0.67 -18.38 11.15
CA ALA A 643 1.68 -18.66 12.17
C ALA A 643 2.49 -17.42 12.61
N MET A 644 2.47 -16.35 11.80
CA MET A 644 3.05 -15.04 12.11
C MET A 644 2.01 -13.92 12.24
N SER A 645 0.92 -13.94 11.46
CA SER A 645 -0.04 -12.82 11.44
C SER A 645 -1.12 -12.87 12.51
N ASP A 646 -1.47 -14.06 13.01
CA ASP A 646 -2.57 -14.23 13.97
C ASP A 646 -2.17 -13.76 15.37
N PRO A 647 -3.15 -13.29 16.18
CA PRO A 647 -2.88 -12.96 17.57
C PRO A 647 -2.55 -14.22 18.37
N ASP A 648 -1.78 -14.08 19.45
CA ASP A 648 -1.30 -15.21 20.24
C ASP A 648 -0.71 -16.30 19.33
N GLN A 649 0.42 -15.96 18.71
CA GLN A 649 1.10 -16.88 17.79
C GLN A 649 1.42 -18.24 18.42
N THR A 650 1.58 -18.32 19.75
CA THR A 650 1.79 -19.59 20.43
C THR A 650 0.57 -20.50 20.26
N HIS A 651 -0.62 -19.95 20.50
CA HIS A 651 -1.90 -20.64 20.27
C HIS A 651 -2.08 -20.99 18.78
N ALA A 652 -1.89 -20.03 17.88
CA ALA A 652 -2.08 -20.26 16.44
C ALA A 652 -1.15 -21.37 15.89
N ARG A 653 0.13 -21.38 16.26
CA ARG A 653 1.08 -22.41 15.82
C ARG A 653 0.79 -23.77 16.44
N ALA A 654 0.34 -23.80 17.71
CA ALA A 654 -0.11 -25.04 18.34
C ALA A 654 -1.34 -25.63 17.62
N ALA A 655 -2.26 -24.79 17.15
CA ALA A 655 -3.40 -25.21 16.34
C ALA A 655 -2.95 -25.83 15.02
N LEU A 656 -2.12 -25.12 14.24
CA LEU A 656 -1.63 -25.60 12.95
C LEU A 656 -0.89 -26.95 13.06
N ALA A 657 -0.17 -27.17 14.17
CA ALA A 657 0.50 -28.44 14.44
C ALA A 657 -0.46 -29.60 14.76
N LYS A 658 -1.71 -29.34 15.17
CA LYS A 658 -2.72 -30.38 15.47
C LYS A 658 -3.48 -30.88 14.26
N LEU A 659 -3.48 -30.14 13.15
CA LEU A 659 -4.21 -30.53 11.94
C LEU A 659 -3.74 -31.90 11.44
N ASP A 660 -4.70 -32.75 11.08
CA ASP A 660 -4.45 -34.05 10.46
C ASP A 660 -3.88 -33.89 9.05
N HIS A 661 -4.30 -32.84 8.34
CA HIS A 661 -3.82 -32.53 6.99
C HIS A 661 -3.81 -31.03 6.67
N LEU A 662 -2.64 -30.46 6.39
CA LEU A 662 -2.45 -29.06 6.02
C LEU A 662 -1.71 -28.95 4.69
N VAL A 663 -2.32 -28.30 3.72
CA VAL A 663 -1.69 -27.94 2.44
C VAL A 663 -1.41 -26.44 2.43
N VAL A 664 -0.17 -26.06 2.14
CA VAL A 664 0.25 -24.66 2.04
C VAL A 664 0.76 -24.37 0.63
N GLN A 665 0.15 -23.42 -0.04
CA GLN A 665 0.59 -22.89 -1.32
C GLN A 665 1.23 -21.52 -1.09
N ASP A 666 2.53 -21.40 -1.32
CA ASP A 666 3.30 -20.19 -1.02
C ASP A 666 4.53 -20.07 -1.95
N ILE A 667 5.13 -18.89 -2.00
CA ILE A 667 6.35 -18.61 -2.76
C ILE A 667 7.63 -18.87 -1.94
N PHE A 668 7.50 -18.92 -0.61
CA PHE A 668 8.59 -19.20 0.33
C PHE A 668 8.16 -20.25 1.36
N LEU A 669 9.13 -20.93 1.97
CA LEU A 669 8.86 -21.71 3.18
C LEU A 669 8.64 -20.74 4.35
N THR A 670 7.38 -20.37 4.56
CA THR A 670 6.95 -19.49 5.65
C THR A 670 6.78 -20.24 6.97
N GLU A 671 6.59 -19.49 8.06
CA GLU A 671 6.29 -20.04 9.38
C GLU A 671 5.02 -20.89 9.35
N THR A 672 4.03 -20.55 8.53
CA THR A 672 2.86 -21.43 8.31
C THR A 672 3.22 -22.69 7.52
N ALA A 673 4.01 -22.55 6.45
CA ALA A 673 4.44 -23.70 5.65
C ALA A 673 5.23 -24.73 6.47
N TRP A 674 5.91 -24.30 7.52
CA TRP A 674 6.59 -25.17 8.48
C TRP A 674 5.67 -26.21 9.13
N HIS A 675 4.36 -25.95 9.25
CA HIS A 675 3.40 -26.88 9.84
C HIS A 675 2.68 -27.75 8.80
N ALA A 676 2.95 -27.54 7.50
CA ALA A 676 2.25 -28.23 6.43
C ALA A 676 2.63 -29.71 6.32
N ASP A 677 1.74 -30.50 5.74
CA ASP A 677 2.01 -31.85 5.23
C ASP A 677 2.43 -31.82 3.77
N VAL A 678 1.92 -30.84 3.01
CA VAL A 678 2.28 -30.59 1.62
C VAL A 678 2.50 -29.10 1.41
N VAL A 679 3.66 -28.73 0.85
CA VAL A 679 3.96 -27.37 0.41
C VAL A 679 4.02 -27.32 -1.11
N LEU A 680 3.24 -26.43 -1.72
CA LEU A 680 3.14 -26.26 -3.16
C LEU A 680 3.84 -24.95 -3.59
N PRO A 681 4.94 -25.01 -4.36
CA PRO A 681 5.64 -23.82 -4.85
C PRO A 681 4.77 -23.07 -5.86
N ALA A 682 4.45 -21.83 -5.53
CA ALA A 682 3.51 -21.00 -6.29
C ALA A 682 4.20 -19.85 -7.02
N SER A 683 3.41 -19.10 -7.80
CA SER A 683 3.90 -17.95 -8.56
C SER A 683 3.87 -16.67 -7.71
N ALA A 684 4.86 -15.81 -7.83
CA ALA A 684 4.81 -14.46 -7.26
C ALA A 684 4.12 -13.50 -8.23
N HIS A 685 3.65 -12.34 -7.74
CA HIS A 685 2.98 -11.32 -8.57
C HIS A 685 3.71 -10.99 -9.89
N ALA A 686 5.05 -10.94 -9.88
CA ALA A 686 5.85 -10.67 -11.09
C ALA A 686 5.79 -11.78 -12.14
N GLU A 687 5.21 -12.93 -11.84
CA GLU A 687 5.15 -14.12 -12.70
C GLU A 687 3.72 -14.42 -13.19
N LYS A 688 2.72 -13.62 -12.79
CA LYS A 688 1.30 -13.89 -13.06
C LYS A 688 0.63 -12.88 -13.96
N PHE A 689 -0.47 -13.33 -14.57
CA PHE A 689 -1.41 -12.51 -15.34
C PHE A 689 -2.80 -12.59 -14.71
N GLY A 690 -3.45 -11.44 -14.48
CA GLY A 690 -4.75 -11.40 -13.82
C GLY A 690 -5.14 -9.97 -13.42
N THR A 691 -6.27 -9.83 -12.73
CA THR A 691 -6.75 -8.53 -12.26
C THR A 691 -6.61 -8.34 -10.76
N TYR A 692 -6.43 -7.10 -10.34
CA TYR A 692 -6.29 -6.67 -8.96
C TYR A 692 -7.16 -5.44 -8.73
N THR A 693 -7.87 -5.39 -7.62
CA THR A 693 -8.72 -4.26 -7.24
C THR A 693 -8.13 -3.53 -6.05
N ASN A 694 -7.77 -2.25 -6.26
CA ASN A 694 -7.18 -1.42 -5.23
C ASN A 694 -8.21 -0.78 -4.28
N THR A 695 -7.73 0.01 -3.31
CA THR A 695 -8.55 0.72 -2.30
C THR A 695 -9.52 1.75 -2.91
N ASN A 696 -9.29 2.22 -4.14
CA ASN A 696 -10.18 3.15 -4.84
C ASN A 696 -11.27 2.42 -5.68
N ARG A 697 -11.38 1.09 -5.56
CA ARG A 697 -12.26 0.25 -6.41
C ARG A 697 -11.85 0.27 -7.88
N GLN A 698 -10.58 0.52 -8.17
CA GLN A 698 -10.04 0.40 -9.51
C GLN A 698 -9.64 -1.05 -9.73
N VAL A 699 -10.35 -1.74 -10.62
CA VAL A 699 -9.87 -2.99 -11.23
C VAL A 699 -8.69 -2.61 -12.13
N GLN A 700 -7.58 -3.32 -11.99
CA GLN A 700 -6.32 -3.06 -12.69
C GLN A 700 -5.75 -4.37 -13.19
N ILE A 701 -5.05 -4.34 -14.32
CA ILE A 701 -4.43 -5.54 -14.89
C ILE A 701 -2.97 -5.67 -14.47
N GLY A 702 -2.60 -6.82 -13.89
CA GLY A 702 -1.23 -7.20 -13.60
C GLY A 702 -0.70 -8.13 -14.69
N ARG A 703 0.56 -7.92 -15.11
CA ARG A 703 1.22 -8.68 -16.19
C ARG A 703 2.52 -9.35 -15.71
N PRO A 704 2.87 -10.52 -16.26
CA PRO A 704 4.08 -11.24 -15.89
C PRO A 704 5.32 -10.56 -16.48
N ALA A 705 6.27 -10.20 -15.61
CA ALA A 705 7.58 -9.71 -15.96
C ALA A 705 8.64 -10.83 -15.97
N LEU A 706 8.50 -11.83 -15.09
CA LEU A 706 9.44 -12.93 -14.92
C LEU A 706 8.82 -14.27 -15.33
N GLU A 707 9.67 -15.21 -15.70
CA GLU A 707 9.32 -16.63 -15.79
C GLU A 707 9.31 -17.28 -14.40
N LEU A 708 8.58 -18.40 -14.25
CA LEU A 708 8.49 -19.14 -13.00
C LEU A 708 9.85 -19.77 -12.60
N PRO A 709 10.20 -19.81 -11.31
CA PRO A 709 11.45 -20.41 -10.87
C PRO A 709 11.34 -21.94 -10.74
N GLY A 710 12.29 -22.66 -11.34
CA GLY A 710 12.36 -24.12 -11.24
C GLY A 710 11.10 -24.81 -11.77
N ASP A 711 10.51 -25.70 -10.96
CA ASP A 711 9.30 -26.44 -11.29
C ASP A 711 8.04 -25.79 -10.67
N ALA A 712 8.11 -24.54 -10.18
CA ALA A 712 6.96 -23.83 -9.63
C ALA A 712 5.83 -23.68 -10.67
N ARG A 713 4.57 -23.61 -10.21
CA ARG A 713 3.37 -23.48 -11.06
C ARG A 713 2.59 -22.20 -10.73
N GLN A 714 1.73 -21.78 -11.65
CA GLN A 714 0.78 -20.69 -11.39
C GLN A 714 -0.19 -21.09 -10.29
N ASP A 715 -0.49 -20.18 -9.35
CA ASP A 715 -1.48 -20.45 -8.30
C ASP A 715 -2.83 -20.88 -8.86
N LEU A 716 -3.28 -20.27 -9.96
CA LEU A 716 -4.52 -20.62 -10.65
C LEU A 716 -4.55 -22.10 -11.05
N ASP A 717 -3.46 -22.60 -11.63
CA ASP A 717 -3.35 -23.97 -12.12
C ASP A 717 -3.41 -24.97 -10.95
N LEU A 718 -2.81 -24.62 -9.81
CA LEU A 718 -2.80 -25.45 -8.62
C LEU A 718 -4.21 -25.58 -8.01
N ILE A 719 -4.97 -24.48 -7.96
CA ILE A 719 -6.36 -24.51 -7.51
C ILE A 719 -7.21 -25.39 -8.45
N ILE A 720 -7.06 -25.23 -9.77
CA ILE A 720 -7.83 -26.01 -10.77
C ILE A 720 -7.49 -27.50 -10.70
N ASP A 721 -6.21 -27.84 -10.52
CA ASP A 721 -5.75 -29.24 -10.41
C ASP A 721 -6.28 -29.89 -9.12
N LEU A 722 -6.18 -29.21 -7.96
CA LEU A 722 -6.80 -29.68 -6.71
C LEU A 722 -8.32 -29.85 -6.84
N ALA A 723 -9.01 -28.88 -7.47
CA ALA A 723 -10.45 -28.96 -7.73
C ALA A 723 -10.82 -30.18 -8.57
N ASN A 724 -10.06 -30.46 -9.63
CA ASN A 724 -10.28 -31.61 -10.49
C ASN A 724 -9.98 -32.95 -9.79
N ARG A 725 -8.94 -32.99 -8.95
CA ARG A 725 -8.67 -34.16 -8.10
C ARG A 725 -9.75 -34.38 -7.06
N MET A 726 -10.44 -33.32 -6.63
CA MET A 726 -11.65 -33.37 -5.79
C MET A 726 -12.94 -33.60 -6.61
N ASP A 727 -12.83 -34.10 -7.84
CA ASP A 727 -13.95 -34.53 -8.70
C ASP A 727 -14.89 -33.40 -9.15
N LEU A 728 -14.44 -32.13 -9.15
CA LEU A 728 -15.26 -30.98 -9.54
C LEU A 728 -15.33 -30.74 -11.07
N GLY A 729 -14.46 -31.37 -11.85
CA GLY A 729 -14.51 -31.33 -13.32
C GLY A 729 -14.32 -29.94 -13.94
N TRP A 730 -13.64 -29.01 -13.25
CA TRP A 730 -13.40 -27.66 -13.74
C TRP A 730 -12.55 -27.65 -15.03
N ARG A 731 -12.93 -26.79 -15.97
CA ARG A 731 -12.28 -26.59 -17.26
C ARG A 731 -12.19 -25.10 -17.57
N TYR A 732 -11.01 -24.54 -17.41
CA TYR A 732 -10.64 -23.18 -17.80
C TYR A 732 -9.40 -23.27 -18.68
N ASN A 733 -9.35 -22.55 -19.79
CA ASN A 733 -8.18 -22.55 -20.67
C ASN A 733 -7.17 -21.50 -20.25
N ASP A 734 -7.65 -20.34 -19.79
CA ASP A 734 -6.84 -19.25 -19.28
C ASP A 734 -7.57 -18.43 -18.20
N VAL A 735 -6.89 -17.41 -17.67
CA VAL A 735 -7.43 -16.52 -16.63
C VAL A 735 -8.64 -15.70 -17.10
N SER A 736 -8.76 -15.43 -18.40
CA SER A 736 -9.88 -14.65 -18.97
C SER A 736 -11.18 -15.44 -18.95
N ASP A 737 -11.14 -16.77 -19.06
CA ASP A 737 -12.31 -17.64 -18.88
C ASP A 737 -12.87 -17.53 -17.45
N VAL A 738 -11.98 -17.48 -16.44
CA VAL A 738 -12.37 -17.30 -15.03
C VAL A 738 -12.99 -15.93 -14.84
N TYR A 739 -12.35 -14.88 -15.37
CA TYR A 739 -12.88 -13.52 -15.32
C TYR A 739 -14.26 -13.43 -16.00
N ALA A 740 -14.45 -14.07 -17.15
CA ALA A 740 -15.74 -14.14 -17.84
C ALA A 740 -16.81 -14.79 -16.97
N GLU A 741 -16.50 -15.87 -16.25
CA GLU A 741 -17.41 -16.46 -15.25
C GLU A 741 -17.75 -15.45 -14.15
N MET A 742 -16.75 -14.76 -13.61
CA MET A 742 -16.94 -13.75 -12.55
C MET A 742 -17.90 -12.64 -12.99
N THR A 743 -17.78 -12.12 -14.22
CA THR A 743 -18.67 -11.06 -14.73
C THR A 743 -20.16 -11.45 -14.74
N ARG A 744 -20.48 -12.75 -14.72
CA ARG A 744 -21.86 -13.25 -14.69
C ARG A 744 -22.47 -13.20 -13.30
N VAL A 745 -21.65 -13.20 -12.24
CA VAL A 745 -22.09 -13.26 -10.84
C VAL A 745 -21.69 -12.02 -10.03
N MET A 746 -20.77 -11.19 -10.53
CA MET A 746 -20.27 -9.97 -9.87
C MET A 746 -20.76 -8.70 -10.60
N PRO A 747 -21.89 -8.09 -10.15
CA PRO A 747 -22.28 -6.75 -10.56
C PRO A 747 -21.18 -5.68 -10.54
N SER A 748 -20.17 -5.80 -9.66
CA SER A 748 -19.01 -4.89 -9.64
C SER A 748 -18.20 -4.90 -10.95
N LEU A 749 -18.18 -6.02 -11.68
CA LEU A 749 -17.49 -6.16 -12.97
C LEU A 749 -18.39 -5.82 -14.18
N LYS A 750 -19.63 -5.40 -13.93
CA LYS A 750 -20.56 -5.04 -15.01
C LYS A 750 -19.94 -3.93 -15.87
N HIS A 751 -19.92 -4.15 -17.19
CA HIS A 751 -19.31 -3.28 -18.19
C HIS A 751 -17.77 -3.16 -18.13
N ILE A 752 -17.10 -4.02 -17.37
CA ILE A 752 -15.63 -4.12 -17.33
C ILE A 752 -15.25 -5.47 -17.94
N SER A 753 -15.32 -5.60 -19.27
CA SER A 753 -14.90 -6.84 -19.93
C SER A 753 -13.38 -7.04 -19.84
N TRP A 754 -12.92 -8.26 -20.12
CA TRP A 754 -11.49 -8.57 -20.13
C TRP A 754 -10.72 -7.70 -21.14
N GLU A 755 -11.25 -7.55 -22.35
CA GLU A 755 -10.67 -6.73 -23.41
C GLU A 755 -10.60 -5.25 -23.01
N ARG A 756 -11.63 -4.77 -22.30
CA ARG A 756 -11.66 -3.39 -21.81
C ARG A 756 -10.56 -3.16 -20.78
N ILE A 757 -10.45 -4.02 -19.76
CA ILE A 757 -9.45 -3.83 -18.71
C ILE A 757 -8.02 -4.02 -19.23
N GLU A 758 -7.81 -4.90 -20.21
CA GLU A 758 -6.51 -5.05 -20.86
C GLU A 758 -6.11 -3.81 -21.66
N ARG A 759 -7.06 -3.23 -22.39
CA ARG A 759 -6.87 -2.01 -23.20
C ARG A 759 -6.69 -0.76 -22.35
N GLU A 760 -7.53 -0.55 -21.34
CA GLU A 760 -7.53 0.65 -20.50
C GLU A 760 -6.52 0.56 -19.34
N GLY A 761 -6.14 -0.65 -18.94
CA GLY A 761 -5.22 -0.93 -17.85
C GLY A 761 -5.79 -0.71 -16.44
N SER A 762 -6.83 0.12 -16.31
CA SER A 762 -7.57 0.35 -15.07
C SER A 762 -8.98 0.86 -15.32
N VAL A 763 -9.98 0.32 -14.61
CA VAL A 763 -11.36 0.78 -14.65
C VAL A 763 -11.93 0.80 -13.23
N VAL A 764 -12.58 1.90 -12.84
CA VAL A 764 -13.27 2.02 -11.54
C VAL A 764 -14.64 1.37 -11.63
N TYR A 765 -15.07 0.62 -10.61
CA TYR A 765 -16.47 0.21 -10.50
C TYR A 765 -17.26 1.08 -9.51
N PRO A 766 -18.58 1.28 -9.73
CA PRO A 766 -19.37 0.78 -10.87
C PRO A 766 -19.14 1.59 -12.16
N ALA A 767 -19.28 0.95 -13.32
CA ALA A 767 -19.27 1.60 -14.63
C ALA A 767 -20.67 1.56 -15.26
N ASP A 768 -21.10 2.67 -15.87
CA ASP A 768 -22.45 2.79 -16.44
C ASP A 768 -22.56 2.25 -17.88
N GLY A 769 -21.43 1.95 -18.52
CA GLY A 769 -21.38 1.37 -19.87
C GLY A 769 -19.97 0.91 -20.27
N PRO A 770 -19.84 0.13 -21.36
CA PRO A 770 -18.58 -0.54 -21.76
C PRO A 770 -17.38 0.39 -22.04
N ASP A 771 -17.63 1.65 -22.39
CA ASP A 771 -16.57 2.64 -22.66
C ASP A 771 -16.83 3.96 -21.90
N VAL A 772 -17.66 3.91 -20.86
CA VAL A 772 -17.94 5.05 -19.99
C VAL A 772 -17.01 4.97 -18.78
N PRO A 773 -16.29 6.06 -18.41
CA PRO A 773 -15.48 6.08 -17.19
C PRO A 773 -16.27 5.63 -15.97
N GLY A 774 -15.62 4.89 -15.08
CA GLY A 774 -16.25 4.42 -13.84
C GLY A 774 -16.57 5.54 -12.86
N ASN A 775 -17.54 5.29 -12.00
CA ASN A 775 -17.98 6.24 -10.98
C ASN A 775 -17.04 6.20 -9.75
N GLU A 776 -16.18 7.21 -9.66
CA GLU A 776 -15.25 7.37 -8.53
C GLU A 776 -15.96 7.71 -7.21
N VAL A 777 -17.04 8.51 -7.28
CA VAL A 777 -17.88 8.89 -6.15
C VAL A 777 -19.20 8.14 -6.25
N ILE A 778 -19.57 7.43 -5.19
CA ILE A 778 -20.80 6.65 -5.11
C ILE A 778 -21.73 7.18 -4.01
N PHE A 779 -22.98 6.71 -4.00
CA PHE A 779 -24.05 7.15 -3.08
C PHE A 779 -24.51 8.60 -3.30
N SER A 780 -24.37 9.12 -4.52
CA SER A 780 -24.83 10.47 -4.89
C SER A 780 -26.36 10.62 -4.91
N SER A 781 -27.10 9.51 -5.07
CA SER A 781 -28.57 9.51 -5.17
C SER A 781 -29.25 8.73 -4.03
N ARG A 782 -28.74 7.55 -3.68
CA ARG A 782 -29.27 6.69 -2.62
C ARG A 782 -28.22 5.75 -2.07
N PHE A 783 -28.42 5.26 -0.86
CA PHE A 783 -27.61 4.20 -0.27
C PHE A 783 -28.12 2.81 -0.70
N PRO A 784 -27.24 1.79 -0.82
CA PRO A 784 -27.62 0.40 -1.07
C PRO A 784 -28.19 -0.32 0.18
N THR A 785 -28.89 0.41 1.04
CA THR A 785 -29.67 -0.14 2.16
C THR A 785 -31.09 -0.47 1.71
N SER A 786 -31.83 -1.25 2.51
CA SER A 786 -33.18 -1.72 2.16
C SER A 786 -34.19 -0.58 1.98
N ASP A 787 -34.03 0.54 2.68
CA ASP A 787 -34.88 1.73 2.61
C ASP A 787 -34.24 2.88 1.79
N GLY A 788 -33.04 2.66 1.23
CA GLY A 788 -32.28 3.66 0.48
C GLY A 788 -31.59 4.73 1.31
N ARG A 789 -31.67 4.66 2.65
CA ARG A 789 -31.13 5.66 3.59
C ARG A 789 -29.93 5.11 4.36
N GLY A 790 -28.96 5.97 4.66
CA GLY A 790 -27.88 5.66 5.59
C GLY A 790 -28.42 5.51 7.00
N ARG A 791 -27.99 4.48 7.72
CA ARG A 791 -28.44 4.16 9.06
C ARG A 791 -27.40 4.55 10.09
N ILE A 792 -27.79 5.42 11.02
CA ILE A 792 -26.98 5.73 12.19
C ILE A 792 -27.21 4.67 13.27
N VAL A 793 -26.11 4.21 13.85
CA VAL A 793 -26.10 3.28 14.99
C VAL A 793 -25.36 3.96 16.15
N PRO A 794 -26.07 4.46 17.17
CA PRO A 794 -25.44 5.08 18.34
C PRO A 794 -24.59 4.09 19.11
N THR A 795 -23.49 4.56 19.71
CA THR A 795 -22.47 3.74 20.38
C THR A 795 -22.36 4.11 21.85
N ASP A 796 -21.84 3.17 22.66
CA ASP A 796 -21.57 3.34 24.08
C ASP A 796 -20.06 3.35 24.36
N LEU A 797 -19.66 3.92 25.51
CA LEU A 797 -18.26 3.83 25.96
C LEU A 797 -17.95 2.41 26.39
N LEU A 798 -16.97 1.80 25.73
CA LEU A 798 -16.39 0.52 26.10
C LEU A 798 -14.88 0.69 26.27
N PRO A 799 -14.30 0.23 27.39
CA PRO A 799 -12.85 0.20 27.52
C PRO A 799 -12.26 -0.86 26.57
N PRO A 800 -10.94 -0.80 26.29
CA PRO A 800 -10.19 -1.96 25.81
C PRO A 800 -10.39 -3.16 26.73
N ASP A 801 -10.23 -4.37 26.18
CA ASP A 801 -10.42 -5.60 26.96
C ASP A 801 -9.34 -5.76 28.03
N GLU A 802 -8.10 -5.40 27.70
CA GLU A 802 -6.96 -5.53 28.61
C GLU A 802 -6.26 -4.18 28.86
N VAL A 803 -6.56 -3.56 30.01
CA VAL A 803 -5.93 -2.29 30.45
C VAL A 803 -4.68 -2.50 31.32
N PRO A 804 -3.73 -1.54 31.32
CA PRO A 804 -2.55 -1.59 32.20
C PRO A 804 -2.90 -1.70 33.69
N ASP A 805 -2.08 -2.45 34.43
CA ASP A 805 -2.16 -2.62 35.89
C ASP A 805 -0.76 -2.55 36.55
N GLU A 806 -0.65 -2.93 37.83
CA GLU A 806 0.62 -2.88 38.56
C GLU A 806 1.68 -3.84 37.99
N ASP A 807 1.26 -4.99 37.46
CA ASP A 807 2.15 -6.02 36.91
C ASP A 807 2.58 -5.70 35.46
N TYR A 808 1.67 -5.11 34.68
CA TYR A 808 1.84 -4.75 33.28
C TYR A 808 1.48 -3.26 33.06
N PRO A 809 2.37 -2.33 33.45
CA PRO A 809 2.05 -0.90 33.53
C PRO A 809 2.08 -0.14 32.20
N LEU A 810 2.40 -0.80 31.08
CA LEU A 810 2.54 -0.18 29.77
C LEU A 810 1.47 -0.65 28.80
N VAL A 811 1.11 0.20 27.83
CA VAL A 811 0.32 -0.21 26.67
C VAL A 811 1.25 -0.68 25.56
N LEU A 812 1.05 -1.89 25.07
CA LEU A 812 1.68 -2.37 23.84
C LEU A 812 0.75 -2.11 22.64
N THR A 813 1.32 -1.53 21.59
CA THR A 813 0.68 -1.44 20.27
C THR A 813 1.60 -2.00 19.19
N THR A 814 1.00 -2.68 18.21
CA THR A 814 1.73 -3.19 17.04
C THR A 814 1.48 -2.34 15.80
N GLY A 815 2.35 -2.46 14.78
CA GLY A 815 2.13 -1.79 13.50
C GLY A 815 3.21 -2.06 12.47
N ARG A 816 3.38 -1.13 11.52
CA ARG A 816 4.18 -1.34 10.31
C ARG A 816 5.37 -0.38 10.24
N MET A 817 6.29 -0.70 9.34
CA MET A 817 7.37 0.19 8.91
C MET A 817 7.24 0.47 7.41
N LEU A 818 7.96 1.48 6.93
CA LEU A 818 7.86 1.91 5.54
C LEU A 818 8.54 0.89 4.61
N GLU A 819 9.64 0.31 5.07
CA GLU A 819 10.54 -0.58 4.35
C GLU A 819 9.93 -1.97 4.29
N HIS A 820 9.31 -2.42 5.39
CA HIS A 820 8.84 -3.79 5.54
C HIS A 820 7.33 -3.94 5.38
N TRP A 821 6.93 -5.01 4.70
CA TRP A 821 5.51 -5.30 4.45
C TRP A 821 5.03 -6.52 5.24
N HIS A 822 4.02 -6.29 6.07
CA HIS A 822 3.26 -7.34 6.77
C HIS A 822 4.16 -8.24 7.63
N THR A 823 4.13 -9.56 7.44
CA THR A 823 4.97 -10.52 8.17
C THR A 823 6.43 -10.52 7.72
N GLY A 824 6.81 -9.67 6.76
CA GLY A 824 8.19 -9.56 6.28
C GLY A 824 8.60 -10.63 5.25
N ALA A 825 7.74 -11.62 4.95
CA ALA A 825 8.08 -12.75 4.08
C ALA A 825 8.68 -12.36 2.72
N MET A 826 8.22 -11.26 2.13
CA MET A 826 8.77 -10.69 0.89
C MET A 826 9.89 -9.69 1.17
N THR A 827 9.64 -8.68 2.01
CA THR A 827 10.54 -7.51 2.13
C THR A 827 11.82 -7.79 2.91
N ARG A 828 11.83 -8.77 3.82
CA ARG A 828 13.05 -9.25 4.49
C ARG A 828 13.96 -10.06 3.54
N ARG A 829 13.43 -10.47 2.39
CA ARG A 829 14.17 -11.13 1.29
C ARG A 829 14.46 -10.20 0.12
N ALA A 830 14.14 -8.91 0.27
CA ALA A 830 14.49 -7.87 -0.67
C ALA A 830 15.72 -7.13 -0.14
N GLY A 831 16.87 -7.26 -0.82
CA GLY A 831 18.17 -6.86 -0.29
C GLY A 831 18.26 -5.38 0.04
N VAL A 832 17.63 -4.53 -0.77
CA VAL A 832 17.60 -3.08 -0.50
C VAL A 832 16.76 -2.76 0.73
N LEU A 833 15.58 -3.36 0.88
CA LEU A 833 14.67 -3.04 1.98
C LEU A 833 15.20 -3.54 3.31
N ASP A 834 15.72 -4.76 3.33
CA ASP A 834 16.31 -5.35 4.53
C ASP A 834 17.58 -4.60 4.97
N ALA A 835 18.40 -4.13 4.02
CA ALA A 835 19.56 -3.31 4.34
C ALA A 835 19.22 -1.95 4.98
N ILE A 836 18.02 -1.40 4.72
CA ILE A 836 17.58 -0.13 5.33
C ILE A 836 17.12 -0.35 6.79
N GLU A 837 16.36 -1.42 7.05
CA GLU A 837 15.81 -1.73 8.39
C GLU A 837 15.99 -3.23 8.75
N PRO A 838 17.21 -3.70 9.09
CA PRO A 838 17.50 -5.13 9.21
C PRO A 838 17.08 -5.76 10.55
N GLN A 839 16.78 -4.95 11.56
CA GLN A 839 16.72 -5.39 12.97
C GLN A 839 15.33 -5.33 13.57
N GLY A 840 14.96 -6.37 14.31
CA GLY A 840 13.77 -6.38 15.18
C GLY A 840 13.89 -5.40 16.35
N ILE A 841 12.98 -4.44 16.43
CA ILE A 841 13.01 -3.35 17.42
C ILE A 841 11.76 -3.28 18.29
N ALA A 842 11.92 -2.73 19.50
CA ALA A 842 10.84 -2.22 20.32
C ALA A 842 11.09 -0.73 20.56
N ALA A 843 10.13 0.11 20.17
CA ALA A 843 10.26 1.55 20.25
C ALA A 843 9.53 2.11 21.49
N MET A 844 10.20 3.00 22.22
CA MET A 844 9.67 3.65 23.42
C MET A 844 10.02 5.13 23.45
N ASN A 845 9.21 5.90 24.18
CA ASN A 845 9.50 7.30 24.42
C ASN A 845 10.83 7.46 25.19
N PRO A 846 11.73 8.40 24.79
CA PRO A 846 12.99 8.62 25.49
C PRO A 846 12.85 8.92 26.99
N TYR A 847 11.76 9.57 27.41
CA TYR A 847 11.50 9.82 28.82
C TYR A 847 11.16 8.53 29.57
N GLU A 848 10.44 7.61 28.93
CA GLU A 848 10.10 6.31 29.52
C GLU A 848 11.31 5.40 29.64
N ILE A 849 12.18 5.39 28.61
CA ILE A 849 13.47 4.69 28.64
C ILE A 849 14.28 5.15 29.86
N LYS A 850 14.38 6.47 30.08
CA LYS A 850 15.08 7.04 31.23
C LYS A 850 14.43 6.72 32.57
N ARG A 851 13.09 6.74 32.68
CA ARG A 851 12.36 6.40 33.92
C ARG A 851 12.60 4.96 34.36
N ARG A 852 12.90 4.08 33.40
CA ARG A 852 13.13 2.65 33.63
C ARG A 852 14.60 2.25 33.70
N ASP A 853 15.52 3.23 33.67
CA ASP A 853 16.97 3.00 33.69
C ASP A 853 17.45 2.04 32.56
N LEU A 854 16.87 2.19 31.37
CA LEU A 854 17.23 1.43 30.17
C LEU A 854 18.11 2.27 29.24
N SER A 855 18.92 1.63 28.39
CA SER A 855 19.75 2.30 27.38
C SER A 855 19.29 1.99 25.95
N VAL A 856 19.33 3.00 25.07
CA VAL A 856 19.03 2.80 23.64
C VAL A 856 20.07 1.87 23.02
N GLY A 857 19.61 0.91 22.23
CA GLY A 857 20.45 -0.13 21.63
C GLY A 857 20.54 -1.42 22.45
N ASP A 858 20.09 -1.41 23.72
CA ASP A 858 20.03 -2.63 24.53
C ASP A 858 19.02 -3.63 23.95
N VAL A 859 19.29 -4.92 24.14
CA VAL A 859 18.28 -5.96 23.94
C VAL A 859 17.43 -6.02 25.19
N ILE A 860 16.14 -5.71 25.06
CA ILE A 860 15.16 -5.76 26.14
C ILE A 860 14.21 -6.94 25.98
N GLN A 861 13.65 -7.38 27.10
CA GLN A 861 12.53 -8.31 27.12
C GLN A 861 11.23 -7.53 27.22
N VAL A 862 10.29 -7.82 26.30
CA VAL A 862 8.92 -7.32 26.36
C VAL A 862 8.00 -8.48 26.68
N GLU A 863 7.19 -8.33 27.71
CA GLU A 863 6.33 -9.39 28.24
C GLU A 863 4.88 -8.92 28.38
N THR A 864 3.96 -9.81 28.02
CA THR A 864 2.53 -9.72 28.33
C THR A 864 2.10 -11.04 28.99
N ARG A 865 0.84 -11.16 29.43
CA ARG A 865 0.31 -12.40 30.03
C ARG A 865 0.31 -13.63 29.09
N ARG A 866 0.63 -13.45 27.80
CA ARG A 866 0.71 -14.52 26.78
C ARG A 866 2.14 -14.99 26.53
N GLY A 867 3.13 -14.16 26.83
CA GLY A 867 4.53 -14.56 26.67
C GLY A 867 5.49 -13.39 26.59
N THR A 868 6.71 -13.72 26.21
CA THR A 868 7.86 -12.80 26.16
C THR A 868 8.54 -12.88 24.80
N ILE A 869 9.04 -11.74 24.33
CA ILE A 869 9.96 -11.63 23.18
C ILE A 869 11.16 -10.77 23.54
N GLU A 870 12.20 -10.86 22.70
CA GLU A 870 13.38 -10.00 22.76
C GLU A 870 13.40 -9.05 21.55
N ALA A 871 13.79 -7.80 21.77
CA ALA A 871 13.93 -6.80 20.71
C ALA A 871 14.95 -5.73 21.07
N ILE A 872 15.53 -5.07 20.07
CA ILE A 872 16.46 -3.95 20.27
C ILE A 872 15.67 -2.69 20.63
N LEU A 873 16.00 -2.06 21.75
CA LEU A 873 15.34 -0.85 22.22
C LEU A 873 15.70 0.36 21.33
N ARG A 874 14.69 0.94 20.69
CA ARG A 874 14.81 2.16 19.88
C ARG A 874 14.11 3.33 20.58
N ALA A 875 14.78 4.46 20.67
CA ALA A 875 14.15 5.70 21.11
C ALA A 875 13.26 6.26 19.99
N ASP A 876 11.99 6.53 20.30
CA ASP A 876 11.05 7.16 19.38
C ASP A 876 10.18 8.20 20.12
N ARG A 877 10.27 9.47 19.69
CA ARG A 877 9.51 10.59 20.28
C ARG A 877 8.04 10.60 19.84
N GLU A 878 7.68 9.85 18.80
CA GLU A 878 6.30 9.68 18.37
C GLU A 878 5.54 8.68 19.22
N VAL A 879 6.23 7.74 19.89
CA VAL A 879 5.58 6.82 20.82
C VAL A 879 5.12 7.60 22.05
N ALA A 880 3.86 7.38 22.43
CA ALA A 880 3.25 8.02 23.59
C ALA A 880 3.97 7.62 24.88
N ASP A 881 3.86 8.47 25.89
CA ASP A 881 4.34 8.11 27.22
C ASP A 881 3.54 6.92 27.79
N GLY A 882 4.20 5.98 28.47
CA GLY A 882 3.56 4.75 28.94
C GLY A 882 3.21 3.73 27.85
N MET A 883 3.79 3.85 26.64
CA MET A 883 3.52 2.97 25.50
C MET A 883 4.79 2.34 24.91
N ILE A 884 4.64 1.12 24.38
CA ILE A 884 5.64 0.40 23.59
C ILE A 884 5.07 0.18 22.18
N PHE A 885 5.87 0.46 21.15
CA PHE A 885 5.54 0.12 19.77
C PHE A 885 6.44 -1.00 19.24
N ILE A 886 5.86 -2.04 18.64
CA ILE A 886 6.62 -3.13 18.01
C ILE A 886 6.10 -3.41 16.59
N PRO A 887 6.95 -3.36 15.56
CA PRO A 887 6.59 -3.82 14.22
C PRO A 887 6.52 -5.35 14.16
N PHE A 888 5.51 -5.89 13.46
CA PHE A 888 5.25 -7.34 13.42
C PHE A 888 5.89 -8.07 12.21
N CYS A 889 6.87 -7.46 11.55
CA CYS A 889 7.53 -8.02 10.35
C CYS A 889 8.81 -8.82 10.65
N PHE A 890 9.16 -9.00 11.93
CA PHE A 890 10.37 -9.67 12.38
C PHE A 890 10.03 -11.01 13.04
N ASN A 891 10.48 -12.12 12.47
CA ASN A 891 10.33 -13.45 13.08
C ASN A 891 11.24 -13.61 14.31
N GLU A 892 12.40 -12.93 14.31
CA GLU A 892 13.30 -12.88 15.45
C GLU A 892 12.73 -12.11 16.66
N SER A 893 11.75 -11.22 16.43
CA SER A 893 11.07 -10.41 17.46
C SER A 893 9.56 -10.41 17.19
N PRO A 894 8.88 -11.56 17.35
CA PRO A 894 7.55 -11.77 16.82
C PRO A 894 6.47 -11.08 17.68
N ALA A 895 6.08 -9.86 17.30
CA ALA A 895 5.17 -9.02 18.08
C ALA A 895 3.83 -9.71 18.43
N ASN A 896 3.26 -10.51 17.53
CA ASN A 896 1.96 -11.13 17.76
C ASN A 896 2.00 -12.33 18.73
N LYS A 897 3.18 -12.73 19.22
CA LYS A 897 3.27 -13.59 20.41
C LYS A 897 2.72 -12.89 21.67
N LEU A 898 2.68 -11.55 21.67
CA LEU A 898 2.31 -10.73 22.81
C LEU A 898 0.85 -10.23 22.78
N THR A 899 0.18 -10.29 21.63
CA THR A 899 -1.06 -9.56 21.36
C THR A 899 -2.30 -10.23 21.96
N ASN A 900 -3.33 -9.44 22.25
CA ASN A 900 -4.60 -9.92 22.81
C ASN A 900 -5.48 -10.55 21.70
N PRO A 901 -5.90 -11.83 21.83
CA PRO A 901 -6.77 -12.48 20.84
C PRO A 901 -8.25 -12.09 20.95
N MET A 902 -8.65 -11.29 21.94
CA MET A 902 -10.06 -10.93 22.15
C MET A 902 -10.67 -10.19 20.96
N LEU A 903 -11.86 -10.62 20.57
CA LEU A 903 -12.50 -10.25 19.31
C LEU A 903 -13.55 -9.15 19.47
N ASP A 904 -13.61 -8.25 18.50
CA ASP A 904 -14.78 -7.39 18.27
C ASP A 904 -16.05 -8.25 18.09
N PRO A 905 -17.17 -7.93 18.77
CA PRO A 905 -18.34 -8.79 18.77
C PRO A 905 -19.04 -8.92 17.42
N TYR A 906 -18.85 -7.95 16.51
CA TYR A 906 -19.50 -7.91 15.20
C TYR A 906 -18.53 -8.28 14.07
N GLY A 907 -17.41 -7.57 13.99
CA GLY A 907 -16.36 -7.72 12.98
C GLY A 907 -15.47 -8.93 13.21
N LYS A 908 -15.47 -9.53 14.42
CA LYS A 908 -14.64 -10.69 14.78
C LYS A 908 -13.15 -10.47 14.48
N ILE A 909 -12.67 -9.26 14.73
CA ILE A 909 -11.26 -8.87 14.58
C ILE A 909 -10.60 -8.80 15.95
N PRO A 910 -9.36 -9.27 16.11
CA PRO A 910 -8.66 -9.22 17.40
C PRO A 910 -8.07 -7.86 17.74
N GLU A 911 -7.83 -7.64 19.02
CA GLU A 911 -7.28 -6.41 19.60
C GLU A 911 -5.74 -6.30 19.47
N PHE A 912 -5.25 -6.02 18.26
CA PHE A 912 -3.82 -5.86 18.00
C PHE A 912 -3.21 -4.53 18.46
N LYS A 913 -4.05 -3.51 18.65
CA LYS A 913 -3.59 -2.12 18.91
C LYS A 913 -3.55 -1.79 20.40
N TYR A 914 -3.88 -2.75 21.25
CA TYR A 914 -3.95 -2.54 22.68
C TYR A 914 -3.77 -3.86 23.44
N CYS A 915 -2.78 -3.93 24.31
CA CYS A 915 -2.74 -4.87 25.43
C CYS A 915 -1.77 -4.34 26.49
N ALA A 916 -1.84 -4.89 27.71
CA ALA A 916 -0.94 -4.49 28.77
C ALA A 916 0.39 -5.25 28.66
N ALA A 917 1.49 -4.55 28.88
CA ALA A 917 2.83 -5.08 28.79
C ALA A 917 3.76 -4.54 29.89
N ARG A 918 4.89 -5.23 30.07
CA ARG A 918 6.03 -4.75 30.85
C ARG A 918 7.32 -4.93 30.06
N VAL A 919 8.33 -4.16 30.45
CA VAL A 919 9.69 -4.28 29.91
C VAL A 919 10.67 -4.55 31.04
N ALA A 920 11.67 -5.39 30.76
CA ALA A 920 12.80 -5.65 31.63
C ALA A 920 14.10 -5.65 30.82
N GLN A 921 15.20 -5.26 31.46
CA GLN A 921 16.53 -5.46 30.88
C GLN A 921 16.80 -6.97 30.83
N LYS A 922 17.35 -7.46 29.71
CA LYS A 922 17.81 -8.85 29.66
C LYS A 922 18.96 -9.02 30.65
N ALA A 923 18.81 -9.91 31.63
CA ALA A 923 19.93 -10.34 32.45
C ALA A 923 20.99 -10.94 31.51
N HIS A 924 22.20 -10.41 31.51
CA HIS A 924 23.31 -11.06 30.83
C HIS A 924 23.46 -12.45 31.46
N ALA A 925 23.21 -13.50 30.69
CA ALA A 925 23.70 -14.82 31.06
C ALA A 925 25.23 -14.68 31.08
N GLU A 926 25.84 -14.76 32.27
CA GLU A 926 27.28 -14.92 32.38
C GLU A 926 27.65 -16.10 31.48
N ALA A 927 28.42 -15.83 30.42
CA ALA A 927 28.96 -16.88 29.59
C ALA A 927 29.79 -17.78 30.52
N ALA A 928 29.32 -18.99 30.75
CA ALA A 928 30.12 -20.00 31.43
C ALA A 928 31.39 -20.22 30.58
N GLU A 929 32.55 -19.95 31.19
CA GLU A 929 33.90 -20.12 30.62
C GLU A 929 34.13 -21.48 29.97
#